data_AF-E4YID1-F1
#
_entry.id   AF-E4YID1-F1
#
_cell.length_a   1.000
_cell.length_b   1.000
_cell.length_c   1.000
_cell.angle_alpha   90.00
_cell.angle_beta   90.00
_cell.angle_gamma   90.00
#
_symmetry.space_group_name_H-M   'P 1'
#
loop_
_entity.id
_entity.type
_entity.pdbx_description
1 polymer ?
#
loop_
_entity_poly.entity_id
_entity_poly.type
_entity_poly.pdbx_seq_one_letter_code
_entity_poly.pdbx_strand_id
1 'polypeptide(L)'
;MDKLREILVDLLNPEKAAAATARMNFRPPNGGCSSAKRYRTKGKTVFTPDYHVQFSTLRQEEQNAIRDHILQSLTTEENASVWSAVAEISAGILRKNNEWPAFFMIVQQACENQPAKGAELLARMSTSAPAVVREKTTQAKCLELIGACLNHSEPASLHQGLRAFSSILTELDESNQNAAKSLLQRSVGAVQSIAESGEGDWAAEGFEVFQSALDCPISLLNADALKDLSTWAAQVFGTADADAGLRCCAGNFLTQAVSSKSKFVKKKKMTQDLMHLCFPILMEDEEDEDDDEEDTPRSIALQLLDTISIKLPNTEVLGVIMEFATRASQGQAHQKRAALSALAVICEGCASPLIEGGHVEPLVTFAGDSLQSDNPALRGAALYALGQFAEQMVGAMTEFAPRVLQLVTGLLESCPDDLMKHSQLEKGLYCIEQLAETLDEDQIENLLPSLMSSMHRFMQMGNTDKCQVATLAVSALGVIIACAENVIGPHLNNCISMLQALLPKSAAATAEETPENIMLQASALDTLATLASAAGESFVPMAADSLSLAGQLVSAETDPDIRRAALNLSCSVVSLPNSPPQLLEAVPRILECLMETLKSTEGIGVKMIGDDENEIGSSAFDAVEDIDDDIEDGDDGEEIEHFTIENSYMEEKHTALSSIIRMAQKIPQHIAPSSSELYQECKSLTDFVNEDVRKFACAALIHLGHAMFKVTGNETALVEAITKGIDTIGTFLIHTRNLSKLHEFSSTVRMAMMGELICMMDDDDDEDSGVKLEEEASEIEREILDGAGELLVAVAAVDPQGVITEGLADILPAAAALMKKPDSGSKACAIGILGDMFDTLGSNCAEGFVKQLLPVFMRFTSSEDDNIRNNSVYGVGVLIANSGETGIKMIPDALKSLPLNESKNLQVRDNVTGAIARMLYAGHAETRAAYSSQFLARLPLTEDHTEWRMTLEVIEKLLTEGNQEVLGRLQELAGHCLNSVNNLNPDITADKKTILKIGQFMSQLSNADPNMFAELKKSSPEKVWNKIVKVNTKAN
;
A
#
# COMPACT_ATOMS: atom_id res chain seq x y z
N MET A 1 33.58 -37.78 11.63
CA MET A 1 33.70 -38.81 12.69
C MET A 1 34.89 -38.59 13.63
N ASP A 2 36.14 -38.94 13.28
CA ASP A 2 37.27 -38.75 14.22
C ASP A 2 37.50 -37.29 14.61
N LYS A 3 37.29 -36.33 13.69
CA LYS A 3 37.33 -34.90 13.99
C LYS A 3 36.25 -34.43 14.95
N LEU A 4 34.99 -34.84 14.76
CA LEU A 4 33.87 -34.46 15.64
C LEU A 4 34.07 -35.05 17.04
N ARG A 5 34.57 -36.29 17.10
CA ARG A 5 34.93 -36.99 18.34
C ARG A 5 36.13 -36.35 19.04
N GLU A 6 37.18 -35.98 18.30
CA GLU A 6 38.36 -35.27 18.82
C GLU A 6 37.99 -33.87 19.34
N ILE A 7 37.02 -33.20 18.71
CA ILE A 7 36.55 -31.85 19.06
C ILE A 7 35.60 -31.86 20.27
N LEU A 8 34.66 -32.81 20.33
CA LEU A 8 33.82 -33.02 21.52
C LEU A 8 34.65 -33.48 22.71
N VAL A 9 35.65 -34.35 22.51
CA VAL A 9 36.59 -34.76 23.57
C VAL A 9 37.51 -33.61 24.02
N ASP A 10 37.86 -32.66 23.14
CA ASP A 10 38.66 -31.49 23.49
C ASP A 10 37.85 -30.36 24.17
N LEU A 11 36.56 -30.20 23.84
CA LEU A 11 35.63 -29.27 24.50
C LEU A 11 35.24 -29.74 25.91
N LEU A 12 35.12 -31.05 26.10
CA LEU A 12 34.69 -31.68 27.35
C LEU A 12 35.84 -32.07 28.29
N ASN A 13 37.05 -31.49 28.09
CA ASN A 13 38.23 -31.76 28.91
C ASN A 13 38.52 -30.59 29.88
N PRO A 14 38.20 -30.72 31.18
CA PRO A 14 38.31 -29.63 32.17
C PRO A 14 39.74 -29.10 32.37
N GLU A 15 40.76 -29.96 32.24
CA GLU A 15 42.17 -29.56 32.42
C GLU A 15 42.68 -28.68 31.27
N LYS A 16 42.14 -28.86 30.05
CA LYS A 16 42.52 -28.04 28.89
C LYS A 16 41.79 -26.69 28.86
N ALA A 17 40.54 -26.64 29.32
CA ALA A 17 39.79 -25.39 29.50
C ALA A 17 40.39 -24.53 30.63
N ALA A 18 40.72 -25.13 31.78
CA ALA A 18 41.37 -24.43 32.90
C ALA A 18 42.76 -23.86 32.53
N ALA A 19 43.54 -24.58 31.71
CA ALA A 19 44.84 -24.12 31.21
C ALA A 19 44.75 -22.95 30.21
N ALA A 20 43.63 -22.81 29.50
CA ALA A 20 43.35 -21.69 28.60
C ALA A 20 42.97 -20.42 29.38
N THR A 21 42.15 -20.55 30.42
CA THR A 21 41.70 -19.44 31.29
C THR A 21 42.83 -18.92 32.18
N ALA A 22 43.69 -19.79 32.73
CA ALA A 22 44.85 -19.38 33.54
C ALA A 22 45.91 -18.56 32.77
N ARG A 23 45.89 -18.61 31.43
CA ARG A 23 46.77 -17.82 30.55
C ARG A 23 46.12 -16.54 29.99
N MET A 24 44.87 -16.25 30.34
CA MET A 24 44.19 -14.99 29.99
C MET A 24 44.65 -13.80 30.87
N ASN A 25 45.23 -14.04 32.05
CA ASN A 25 45.61 -12.99 33.02
C ASN A 25 47.04 -12.43 32.88
N PHE A 26 47.75 -12.71 31.79
CA PHE A 26 49.02 -12.04 31.51
C PHE A 26 49.08 -11.62 30.05
N ARG A 27 49.18 -10.30 29.82
CA ARG A 27 49.67 -9.75 28.54
C ARG A 27 51.21 -9.79 28.58
N PRO A 28 51.90 -10.53 27.71
CA PRO A 28 53.24 -10.17 27.30
C PRO A 28 53.21 -9.41 25.96
N PRO A 29 54.13 -8.46 25.77
CA PRO A 29 54.21 -7.64 24.57
C PRO A 29 54.86 -8.42 23.43
N ASN A 30 54.29 -8.25 22.23
CA ASN A 30 54.84 -8.56 20.90
C ASN A 30 55.25 -10.01 20.57
N GLY A 31 54.50 -10.57 19.61
CA GLY A 31 55.01 -11.51 18.59
C GLY A 31 54.93 -13.01 18.93
N GLY A 32 54.03 -13.74 18.29
CA GLY A 32 54.07 -15.22 18.26
C GLY A 32 52.73 -15.95 18.06
N CYS A 33 52.46 -16.29 16.80
CA CYS A 33 51.52 -17.27 16.22
C CYS A 33 50.67 -18.25 17.10
N SER A 34 49.36 -18.29 16.74
CA SER A 34 48.64 -19.42 16.09
C SER A 34 47.91 -20.54 16.82
N SER A 35 47.76 -20.56 18.15
CA SER A 35 46.90 -21.56 18.82
C SER A 35 45.55 -20.99 19.28
N ALA A 36 45.52 -19.89 20.03
CA ALA A 36 44.29 -19.37 20.64
C ALA A 36 43.23 -18.87 19.63
N LYS A 37 43.65 -18.16 18.56
CA LYS A 37 42.74 -17.74 17.48
C LYS A 37 42.19 -18.95 16.72
N ARG A 38 42.97 -20.04 16.64
CA ARG A 38 42.60 -21.27 15.93
C ARG A 38 41.50 -22.07 16.63
N TYR A 39 41.33 -21.95 17.95
CA TYR A 39 40.24 -22.59 18.71
C TYR A 39 38.95 -21.75 18.74
N ARG A 40 39.07 -20.42 18.80
CA ARG A 40 37.90 -19.52 18.60
C ARG A 40 37.37 -19.61 17.18
N THR A 41 38.24 -19.63 16.18
CA THR A 41 37.82 -19.81 14.78
C THR A 41 37.35 -21.24 14.53
N LYS A 42 38.00 -22.30 15.03
CA LYS A 42 37.45 -23.66 14.89
C LYS A 42 36.11 -23.85 15.60
N GLY A 43 35.88 -23.29 16.78
CA GLY A 43 34.55 -23.31 17.40
C GLY A 43 33.49 -22.57 16.59
N LYS A 44 33.87 -21.59 15.76
CA LYS A 44 32.97 -20.79 14.91
C LYS A 44 32.93 -21.25 13.44
N THR A 45 33.78 -22.20 13.02
CA THR A 45 33.91 -22.70 11.64
C THR A 45 33.76 -24.23 11.55
N VAL A 46 33.44 -24.91 12.66
CA VAL A 46 33.25 -26.38 12.70
C VAL A 46 31.78 -26.79 12.85
N PHE A 47 30.93 -25.91 13.38
CA PHE A 47 29.49 -26.14 13.41
C PHE A 47 28.90 -25.62 12.11
N THR A 48 28.95 -26.46 11.07
CA THR A 48 28.03 -26.30 9.95
C THR A 48 26.60 -26.51 10.48
N PRO A 49 25.63 -25.75 9.98
CA PRO A 49 24.25 -25.70 10.48
C PRO A 49 23.49 -27.04 10.28
N ASP A 50 24.00 -27.95 9.44
CA ASP A 50 23.49 -29.33 9.24
C ASP A 50 23.75 -30.35 10.36
N TYR A 51 24.31 -29.99 11.52
CA TYR A 51 24.78 -31.01 12.48
C TYR A 51 23.67 -31.95 13.00
N HIS A 52 22.42 -31.49 13.01
CA HIS A 52 21.25 -32.28 13.38
C HIS A 52 20.84 -33.27 12.26
N VAL A 53 21.01 -32.89 10.98
CA VAL A 53 20.91 -33.79 9.82
C VAL A 53 22.05 -34.82 9.86
N GLN A 54 23.29 -34.35 10.03
CA GLN A 54 24.46 -35.22 10.14
C GLN A 54 24.35 -36.18 11.31
N PHE A 55 23.83 -35.74 12.46
CA PHE A 55 23.54 -36.59 13.62
C PHE A 55 22.56 -37.72 13.26
N SER A 56 21.52 -37.41 12.48
CA SER A 56 20.51 -38.37 12.03
C SER A 56 21.09 -39.42 11.08
N THR A 57 22.16 -39.10 10.32
CA THR A 57 22.88 -40.07 9.46
C THR A 57 23.82 -41.02 10.21
N LEU A 58 24.07 -40.80 11.51
CA LEU A 58 24.97 -41.63 12.31
C LEU A 58 24.34 -42.98 12.65
N ARG A 59 25.20 -43.98 12.95
CA ARG A 59 24.71 -45.25 13.49
C ARG A 59 24.10 -45.04 14.88
N GLN A 60 23.08 -45.83 15.24
CA GLN A 60 22.40 -45.72 16.54
C GLN A 60 23.36 -45.74 17.74
N GLU A 61 24.42 -46.56 17.71
CA GLU A 61 25.43 -46.61 18.77
C GLU A 61 26.20 -45.28 18.92
N GLU A 62 26.43 -44.57 17.82
CA GLU A 62 27.14 -43.29 17.78
C GLU A 62 26.23 -42.14 18.20
N GLN A 63 24.97 -42.15 17.76
CA GLN A 63 23.94 -41.22 18.24
C GLN A 63 23.77 -41.34 19.76
N ASN A 64 23.64 -42.56 20.28
CA ASN A 64 23.50 -42.80 21.72
C ASN A 64 24.74 -42.35 22.49
N ALA A 65 25.94 -42.62 21.98
CA ALA A 65 27.18 -42.17 22.62
C ALA A 65 27.29 -40.63 22.66
N ILE A 66 26.88 -39.92 21.61
CA ILE A 66 26.87 -38.46 21.58
C ILE A 66 25.81 -37.92 22.55
N ARG A 67 24.60 -38.48 22.55
CA ARG A 67 23.54 -38.13 23.51
C ARG A 67 24.04 -38.26 24.95
N ASP A 68 24.67 -39.38 25.30
CA ASP A 68 25.20 -39.62 26.65
C ASP A 68 26.26 -38.58 27.05
N HIS A 69 27.17 -38.22 26.14
CA HIS A 69 28.17 -37.17 26.41
C HIS A 69 27.53 -35.80 26.60
N ILE A 70 26.54 -35.44 25.78
CA ILE A 70 25.81 -34.18 25.91
C ILE A 70 25.11 -34.11 27.27
N LEU A 71 24.38 -35.15 27.66
CA LEU A 71 23.69 -35.20 28.96
C LEU A 71 24.67 -35.10 30.14
N GLN A 72 25.82 -35.78 30.05
CA GLN A 72 26.88 -35.66 31.04
C GLN A 72 27.42 -34.22 31.11
N SER A 73 27.62 -33.58 29.95
CA SER A 73 28.17 -32.22 29.87
C SER A 73 27.22 -31.18 30.45
N LEU A 74 25.93 -31.29 30.15
CA LEU A 74 24.89 -30.40 30.70
C LEU A 74 24.80 -30.48 32.24
N THR A 75 25.22 -31.60 32.84
CA THR A 75 25.19 -31.79 34.29
C THR A 75 26.50 -31.45 34.99
N THR A 76 27.65 -31.59 34.33
CA THR A 76 28.97 -31.40 34.96
C THR A 76 29.69 -30.11 34.56
N GLU A 77 29.30 -29.44 33.48
CA GLU A 77 30.00 -28.25 32.99
C GLU A 77 29.71 -27.00 33.85
N GLU A 78 30.78 -26.33 34.28
CA GLU A 78 30.73 -25.14 35.14
C GLU A 78 30.94 -23.84 34.35
N ASN A 79 31.56 -23.90 33.16
CA ASN A 79 31.76 -22.72 32.32
C ASN A 79 30.46 -22.35 31.59
N ALA A 80 29.91 -21.18 31.89
CA ALA A 80 28.64 -20.71 31.32
C ALA A 80 28.62 -20.68 29.78
N SER A 81 29.69 -20.21 29.12
CA SER A 81 29.75 -20.15 27.66
C SER A 81 29.81 -21.53 27.00
N VAL A 82 30.53 -22.48 27.62
CA VAL A 82 30.60 -23.87 27.12
C VAL A 82 29.27 -24.57 27.36
N TRP A 83 28.69 -24.43 28.55
CA TRP A 83 27.39 -24.99 28.87
C TRP A 83 26.30 -24.47 27.91
N SER A 84 26.29 -23.17 27.64
CA SER A 84 25.35 -22.52 26.72
C SER A 84 25.49 -23.03 25.27
N ALA A 85 26.72 -23.26 24.81
CA ALA A 85 26.96 -23.88 23.50
C ALA A 85 26.48 -25.35 23.46
N VAL A 86 26.66 -26.11 24.54
CA VAL A 86 26.15 -27.49 24.64
C VAL A 86 24.62 -27.52 24.69
N ALA A 87 24.00 -26.58 25.41
CA ALA A 87 22.54 -26.40 25.44
C ALA A 87 21.99 -26.13 24.03
N GLU A 88 22.68 -25.29 23.24
CA GLU A 88 22.30 -24.97 21.86
C GLU A 88 22.36 -26.19 20.96
N ILE A 89 23.47 -26.93 21.01
CA ILE A 89 23.65 -28.17 20.26
C ILE A 89 22.57 -29.20 20.63
N SER A 90 22.20 -29.27 21.90
CA SER A 90 21.17 -30.20 22.36
C SER A 90 19.80 -29.86 21.77
N ALA A 91 19.45 -28.56 21.76
CA ALA A 91 18.21 -28.05 21.21
C ALA A 91 18.11 -28.30 19.69
N GLY A 92 19.17 -28.05 18.92
CA GLY A 92 19.14 -28.34 17.49
C GLY A 92 19.13 -29.83 17.15
N ILE A 93 19.73 -30.72 17.95
CA ILE A 93 19.56 -32.17 17.77
C ILE A 93 18.08 -32.57 17.92
N LEU A 94 17.38 -32.02 18.92
CA LEU A 94 15.97 -32.34 19.19
C LEU A 94 15.04 -31.97 18.02
N ARG A 95 15.42 -30.99 17.20
CA ARG A 95 14.63 -30.50 16.05
C ARG A 95 14.19 -31.63 15.11
N LYS A 96 15.10 -32.54 14.75
CA LYS A 96 14.82 -33.73 13.90
C LYS A 96 14.91 -35.06 14.65
N ASN A 97 15.15 -35.02 15.96
CA ASN A 97 15.28 -36.21 16.82
C ASN A 97 14.51 -36.03 18.14
N ASN A 98 13.20 -35.82 18.03
CA ASN A 98 12.30 -35.53 19.14
C ASN A 98 12.22 -36.65 20.20
N GLU A 99 12.55 -37.90 19.85
CA GLU A 99 12.62 -39.03 20.77
C GLU A 99 13.89 -39.03 21.65
N TRP A 100 13.96 -38.12 22.61
CA TRP A 100 15.05 -38.08 23.59
C TRP A 100 14.58 -37.90 25.04
N PRO A 101 13.92 -38.92 25.64
CA PRO A 101 13.36 -38.82 26.99
C PRO A 101 14.38 -38.46 28.07
N ALA A 102 15.62 -38.93 27.92
CA ALA A 102 16.70 -38.65 28.86
C ALA A 102 17.09 -37.16 28.88
N PHE A 103 16.97 -36.44 27.76
CA PHE A 103 17.16 -34.99 27.75
C PHE A 103 16.07 -34.28 28.55
N PHE A 104 14.80 -34.63 28.33
CA PHE A 104 13.69 -34.06 29.11
C PHE A 104 13.81 -34.36 30.61
N MET A 105 14.35 -35.53 30.99
CA MET A 105 14.69 -35.82 32.39
C MET A 105 15.77 -34.87 32.96
N ILE A 106 16.79 -34.52 32.17
CA ILE A 106 17.80 -33.53 32.56
C ILE A 106 17.15 -32.14 32.71
N VAL A 107 16.25 -31.75 31.81
CA VAL A 107 15.48 -30.49 31.93
C VAL A 107 14.70 -30.48 33.24
N GLN A 108 13.93 -31.53 33.54
CA GLN A 108 13.18 -31.67 34.79
C GLN A 108 14.08 -31.54 36.02
N GLN A 109 15.18 -32.29 36.06
CA GLN A 109 16.12 -32.27 37.17
C GLN A 109 16.81 -30.91 37.32
N ALA A 110 17.13 -30.25 36.20
CA ALA A 110 17.75 -28.92 36.19
C ALA A 110 16.76 -27.86 36.69
N CYS A 111 15.49 -27.89 36.30
CA CYS A 111 14.47 -26.95 36.82
C CYS A 111 14.32 -27.04 38.35
N GLU A 112 14.54 -28.22 38.94
CA GLU A 112 14.48 -28.40 40.40
C GLU A 112 15.77 -27.96 41.13
N ASN A 113 16.95 -28.23 40.55
CA ASN A 113 18.23 -28.06 41.24
C ASN A 113 19.01 -26.80 40.82
N GLN A 114 18.85 -26.36 39.58
CA GLN A 114 19.49 -25.19 38.96
C GLN A 114 18.45 -24.46 38.08
N PRO A 115 17.43 -23.82 38.69
CA PRO A 115 16.20 -23.42 38.00
C PRO A 115 16.42 -22.53 36.78
N ALA A 116 17.36 -21.57 36.83
CA ALA A 116 17.71 -20.73 35.67
C ALA A 116 18.18 -21.56 34.47
N LYS A 117 19.13 -22.49 34.68
CA LYS A 117 19.63 -23.38 33.61
C LYS A 117 18.56 -24.35 33.11
N GLY A 118 17.73 -24.86 34.02
CA GLY A 118 16.61 -25.74 33.65
C GLY A 118 15.60 -25.03 32.77
N ALA A 119 15.21 -23.80 33.14
CA ALA A 119 14.30 -22.99 32.37
C ALA A 119 14.90 -22.56 31.02
N GLU A 120 16.19 -22.22 30.96
CA GLU A 120 16.88 -21.94 29.69
C GLU A 120 16.86 -23.15 28.74
N LEU A 121 17.15 -24.36 29.25
CA LEU A 121 17.03 -25.59 28.44
C LEU A 121 15.60 -25.83 27.98
N LEU A 122 14.61 -25.56 28.84
CA LEU A 122 13.20 -25.69 28.53
C LEU A 122 12.78 -24.70 27.43
N ALA A 123 13.22 -23.44 27.50
CA ALA A 123 12.96 -22.42 26.50
C ALA A 123 13.50 -22.85 25.13
N ARG A 124 14.78 -23.25 25.07
CA ARG A 124 15.44 -23.71 23.84
C ARG A 124 14.79 -24.97 23.27
N MET A 125 14.46 -25.94 24.12
CA MET A 125 13.75 -27.15 23.67
C MET A 125 12.42 -26.79 23.01
N SER A 126 11.69 -25.83 23.58
CA SER A 126 10.38 -25.42 23.08
C SER A 126 10.48 -24.67 21.77
N THR A 127 11.46 -23.77 21.63
CA THR A 127 11.72 -23.05 20.38
C THR A 127 12.27 -23.96 19.28
N SER A 128 13.23 -24.85 19.60
CA SER A 128 13.89 -25.68 18.59
C SER A 128 13.14 -26.96 18.23
N ALA A 129 12.30 -27.48 19.12
CA ALA A 129 11.53 -28.71 18.90
C ALA A 129 10.09 -28.61 19.46
N PRO A 130 9.24 -27.73 18.91
CA PRO A 130 7.87 -27.52 19.40
C PRO A 130 7.03 -28.81 19.44
N ALA A 131 7.29 -29.75 18.52
CA ALA A 131 6.64 -31.06 18.48
C ALA A 131 6.80 -31.87 19.77
N VAL A 132 7.95 -31.77 20.45
CA VAL A 132 8.19 -32.42 21.76
C VAL A 132 7.24 -31.84 22.81
N VAL A 133 7.03 -30.52 22.76
CA VAL A 133 6.16 -29.81 23.69
C VAL A 133 4.70 -30.12 23.40
N ARG A 134 4.28 -30.27 22.13
CA ARG A 134 2.89 -30.59 21.74
C ARG A 134 2.34 -31.90 22.30
N GLU A 135 3.20 -32.81 22.78
CA GLU A 135 2.73 -34.00 23.50
C GLU A 135 2.01 -33.59 24.80
N LYS A 136 0.73 -33.98 24.95
CA LYS A 136 -0.15 -33.52 26.04
C LYS A 136 0.43 -33.69 27.45
N THR A 137 1.08 -34.81 27.70
CA THR A 137 1.77 -35.13 28.96
C THR A 137 2.97 -34.24 29.21
N THR A 138 3.66 -33.83 28.15
CA THR A 138 4.81 -32.93 28.19
C THR A 138 4.37 -31.49 28.44
N GLN A 139 3.32 -30.98 27.79
CA GLN A 139 2.77 -29.63 28.03
C GLN A 139 2.48 -29.37 29.51
N ALA A 140 1.70 -30.25 30.13
CA ALA A 140 1.30 -30.10 31.54
C ALA A 140 2.53 -30.11 32.47
N LYS A 141 3.53 -30.94 32.15
CA LYS A 141 4.75 -31.03 32.94
C LYS A 141 5.63 -29.79 32.74
N CYS A 142 5.76 -29.27 31.52
CA CYS A 142 6.49 -28.03 31.25
C CYS A 142 5.91 -26.86 32.06
N LEU A 143 4.58 -26.70 32.10
CA LEU A 143 3.93 -25.67 32.92
C LEU A 143 4.18 -25.87 34.42
N GLU A 144 4.21 -27.11 34.91
CA GLU A 144 4.60 -27.41 36.30
C GLU A 144 6.03 -26.95 36.60
N LEU A 145 6.98 -27.26 35.71
CA LEU A 145 8.39 -26.89 35.84
C LEU A 145 8.59 -25.37 35.79
N ILE A 146 7.96 -24.68 34.84
CA ILE A 146 7.94 -23.20 34.78
C ILE A 146 7.40 -22.65 36.10
N GLY A 147 6.30 -23.22 36.58
CA GLY A 147 5.70 -22.83 37.84
C GLY A 147 6.61 -23.04 39.04
N ALA A 148 7.52 -24.02 39.02
CA ALA A 148 8.55 -24.20 40.02
C ALA A 148 9.63 -23.11 39.89
N CYS A 149 10.14 -22.85 38.68
CA CYS A 149 11.13 -21.80 38.42
C CYS A 149 10.64 -20.41 38.87
N LEU A 150 9.39 -20.08 38.58
CA LEU A 150 8.77 -18.80 38.99
C LEU A 150 8.51 -18.68 40.51
N ASN A 151 8.67 -19.75 41.30
CA ASN A 151 8.58 -19.68 42.76
C ASN A 151 9.93 -19.33 43.41
N HIS A 152 11.03 -19.29 42.65
CA HIS A 152 12.33 -18.84 43.15
C HIS A 152 12.40 -17.31 43.20
N SER A 153 13.24 -16.77 44.09
CA SER A 153 13.42 -15.31 44.25
C SER A 153 14.62 -14.76 43.48
N GLU A 154 15.35 -15.59 42.73
CA GLU A 154 16.54 -15.18 42.01
C GLU A 154 16.16 -14.62 40.63
N PRO A 155 16.61 -13.40 40.25
CA PRO A 155 16.22 -12.76 38.99
C PRO A 155 16.48 -13.63 37.75
N ALA A 156 17.62 -14.32 37.69
CA ALA A 156 17.95 -15.21 36.57
C ALA A 156 16.98 -16.40 36.42
N SER A 157 16.48 -16.95 37.54
CA SER A 157 15.51 -18.04 37.52
C SER A 157 14.13 -17.55 37.07
N LEU A 158 13.74 -16.36 37.49
CA LEU A 158 12.50 -15.71 37.06
C LEU A 158 12.55 -15.37 35.57
N HIS A 159 13.62 -14.72 35.12
CA HIS A 159 13.83 -14.33 33.71
C HIS A 159 13.76 -15.53 32.77
N GLN A 160 14.57 -16.56 33.02
CA GLN A 160 14.55 -17.76 32.17
C GLN A 160 13.23 -18.52 32.27
N GLY A 161 12.58 -18.50 33.44
CA GLY A 161 11.24 -19.07 33.63
C GLY A 161 10.18 -18.37 32.76
N LEU A 162 10.22 -17.04 32.66
CA LEU A 162 9.34 -16.24 31.82
C LEU A 162 9.60 -16.48 30.33
N ARG A 163 10.87 -16.53 29.92
CA ARG A 163 11.24 -16.86 28.53
C ARG A 163 10.76 -18.25 28.12
N ALA A 164 10.94 -19.25 28.99
CA ALA A 164 10.44 -20.59 28.77
C ALA A 164 8.90 -20.64 28.72
N PHE A 165 8.23 -19.79 29.48
CA PHE A 165 6.78 -19.70 29.41
C PHE A 165 6.33 -19.09 28.08
N SER A 166 6.95 -17.98 27.68
CA SER A 166 6.69 -17.30 26.41
C SER A 166 6.78 -18.28 25.23
N SER A 167 7.88 -19.05 25.15
CA SER A 167 8.12 -19.98 24.03
C SER A 167 7.22 -21.21 23.98
N ILE A 168 6.42 -21.49 25.02
CA ILE A 168 5.49 -22.63 25.05
C ILE A 168 4.04 -22.20 24.76
N LEU A 169 3.70 -20.92 24.92
CA LEU A 169 2.32 -20.43 24.86
C LEU A 169 1.60 -20.78 23.55
N THR A 170 2.30 -20.71 22.41
CA THR A 170 1.76 -21.02 21.08
C THR A 170 1.47 -22.52 20.88
N GLU A 171 2.11 -23.38 21.67
CA GLU A 171 1.98 -24.84 21.54
C GLU A 171 0.88 -25.42 22.44
N LEU A 172 0.25 -24.63 23.30
CA LEU A 172 -0.70 -25.13 24.30
C LEU A 172 -2.07 -25.49 23.73
N ASP A 173 -2.69 -26.53 24.31
CA ASP A 173 -4.09 -26.89 24.06
C ASP A 173 -5.04 -26.50 25.22
N GLU A 174 -6.35 -26.63 24.98
CA GLU A 174 -7.39 -26.23 25.95
C GLU A 174 -7.27 -26.93 27.31
N SER A 175 -6.63 -28.11 27.39
CA SER A 175 -6.50 -28.86 28.64
C SER A 175 -5.58 -28.15 29.65
N ASN A 176 -4.67 -27.31 29.15
CA ASN A 176 -3.69 -26.59 29.95
C ASN A 176 -4.10 -25.14 30.27
N GLN A 177 -5.26 -24.69 29.76
CA GLN A 177 -5.72 -23.31 29.85
C GLN A 177 -5.72 -22.75 31.29
N ASN A 178 -6.20 -23.53 32.28
CA ASN A 178 -6.26 -23.06 33.67
C ASN A 178 -4.87 -22.93 34.31
N ALA A 179 -3.95 -23.85 34.00
CA ALA A 179 -2.59 -23.81 34.50
C ALA A 179 -1.83 -22.62 33.91
N ALA A 180 -1.96 -22.40 32.60
CA ALA A 180 -1.38 -21.25 31.91
C ALA A 180 -1.94 -19.91 32.45
N LYS A 181 -3.26 -19.80 32.66
CA LYS A 181 -3.89 -18.62 33.31
C LYS A 181 -3.30 -18.33 34.69
N SER A 182 -3.10 -19.37 35.51
CA SER A 182 -2.52 -19.22 36.85
C SER A 182 -1.03 -18.83 36.80
N LEU A 183 -0.28 -19.29 35.80
CA LEU A 183 1.11 -18.89 35.59
C LEU A 183 1.21 -17.45 35.13
N LEU A 184 0.38 -17.03 34.17
CA LEU A 184 0.36 -15.67 33.64
C LEU A 184 0.08 -14.64 34.74
N GLN A 185 -0.82 -14.96 35.68
CA GLN A 185 -1.05 -14.13 36.87
C GLN A 185 0.18 -14.02 37.78
N ARG A 186 0.97 -15.09 37.91
CA ARG A 186 2.22 -15.08 38.69
C ARG A 186 3.34 -14.33 37.97
N SER A 187 3.37 -14.34 36.65
CA SER A 187 4.36 -13.65 35.84
C SER A 187 4.42 -12.14 36.12
N VAL A 188 3.28 -11.52 36.48
CA VAL A 188 3.22 -10.09 36.84
C VAL A 188 4.17 -9.77 38.00
N GLY A 189 4.11 -10.56 39.07
CA GLY A 189 5.00 -10.38 40.22
C GLY A 189 6.45 -10.75 39.93
N ALA A 190 6.68 -11.71 39.02
CA ALA A 190 8.02 -12.09 38.60
C ALA A 190 8.73 -10.96 37.84
N VAL A 191 8.06 -10.34 36.86
CA VAL A 191 8.60 -9.19 36.11
C VAL A 191 8.88 -8.01 37.05
N GLN A 192 7.96 -7.70 37.97
CA GLN A 192 8.18 -6.65 38.97
C GLN A 192 9.41 -6.94 39.84
N SER A 193 9.57 -8.18 40.31
CA SER A 193 10.71 -8.56 41.14
C SER A 193 12.04 -8.47 40.39
N ILE A 194 12.06 -8.75 39.08
CA ILE A 194 13.26 -8.59 38.24
C ILE A 194 13.59 -7.11 38.10
N ALA A 195 12.61 -6.27 37.76
CA ALA A 195 12.80 -4.82 37.62
C ALA A 195 13.31 -4.18 38.94
N GLU A 196 12.73 -4.55 40.09
CA GLU A 196 13.15 -4.05 41.41
C GLU A 196 14.58 -4.49 41.80
N SER A 197 15.12 -5.53 41.15
CA SER A 197 16.49 -5.98 41.39
C SER A 197 17.55 -5.18 40.61
N GLY A 198 17.12 -4.28 39.72
CA GLY A 198 17.99 -3.46 38.87
C GLY A 198 18.34 -4.09 37.51
N GLU A 199 17.71 -5.20 37.15
CA GLU A 199 17.92 -5.92 35.88
C GLU A 199 16.81 -5.53 34.88
N GLY A 200 16.83 -4.28 34.39
CA GLY A 200 15.81 -3.72 33.48
C GLY A 200 15.60 -4.53 32.20
N ASP A 201 16.69 -4.84 31.50
CA ASP A 201 16.69 -5.64 30.26
C ASP A 201 16.01 -7.01 30.44
N TRP A 202 16.27 -7.69 31.56
CA TRP A 202 15.65 -8.99 31.85
C TRP A 202 14.17 -8.87 32.19
N ALA A 203 13.76 -7.75 32.79
CA ALA A 203 12.35 -7.48 33.04
C ALA A 203 11.61 -7.19 31.72
N ALA A 204 12.26 -6.47 30.79
CA ALA A 204 11.75 -6.21 29.44
C ALA A 204 11.58 -7.51 28.64
N GLU A 205 12.62 -8.35 28.53
CA GLU A 205 12.52 -9.69 27.91
C GLU A 205 11.44 -10.56 28.59
N GLY A 206 11.35 -10.49 29.92
CA GLY A 206 10.36 -11.23 30.69
C GLY A 206 8.92 -10.77 30.45
N PHE A 207 8.71 -9.51 30.04
CA PHE A 207 7.41 -8.92 29.76
C PHE A 207 6.77 -9.51 28.48
N GLU A 208 7.58 -9.94 27.51
CA GLU A 208 7.12 -10.51 26.23
C GLU A 208 6.12 -11.65 26.39
N VAL A 209 6.16 -12.38 27.52
CA VAL A 209 5.19 -13.43 27.85
C VAL A 209 3.72 -12.95 27.79
N PHE A 210 3.47 -11.66 28.05
CA PHE A 210 2.13 -11.08 27.98
C PHE A 210 1.69 -10.78 26.54
N GLN A 211 2.64 -10.42 25.67
CA GLN A 211 2.39 -10.25 24.23
C GLN A 211 2.09 -11.61 23.61
N SER A 212 2.92 -12.62 23.86
CA SER A 212 2.66 -14.00 23.42
C SER A 212 1.36 -14.59 23.97
N ALA A 213 0.86 -14.08 25.10
CA ALA A 213 -0.45 -14.49 25.63
C ALA A 213 -1.64 -13.88 24.86
N LEU A 214 -1.46 -12.77 24.14
CA LEU A 214 -2.48 -12.19 23.24
C LEU A 214 -2.65 -13.02 21.96
N ASP A 215 -1.53 -13.56 21.45
CA ASP A 215 -1.44 -14.37 20.23
C ASP A 215 -1.63 -15.87 20.50
N CYS A 216 -1.78 -16.25 21.76
CA CYS A 216 -1.97 -17.64 22.15
C CYS A 216 -3.25 -18.20 21.49
N PRO A 217 -3.18 -19.37 20.82
CA PRO A 217 -4.31 -19.96 20.11
C PRO A 217 -5.45 -20.37 21.05
N ILE A 218 -5.16 -20.56 22.35
CA ILE A 218 -6.17 -20.76 23.39
C ILE A 218 -6.46 -19.45 24.12
N SER A 219 -7.75 -19.21 24.42
CA SER A 219 -8.14 -17.97 25.12
C SER A 219 -7.64 -17.95 26.59
N LEU A 220 -6.50 -17.32 26.81
CA LEU A 220 -5.92 -17.11 28.14
C LEU A 220 -6.50 -15.87 28.83
N LEU A 221 -6.75 -14.82 28.07
CA LEU A 221 -7.25 -13.54 28.57
C LEU A 221 -8.74 -13.38 28.24
N ASN A 222 -9.58 -13.45 29.27
CA ASN A 222 -10.94 -12.94 29.15
C ASN A 222 -10.94 -11.41 29.33
N ALA A 223 -12.07 -10.75 29.06
CA ALA A 223 -12.14 -9.30 29.13
C ALA A 223 -11.77 -8.71 30.51
N ASP A 224 -12.05 -9.41 31.63
CA ASP A 224 -11.66 -8.93 32.97
C ASP A 224 -10.15 -9.06 33.20
N ALA A 225 -9.58 -10.22 32.86
CA ALA A 225 -8.15 -10.47 32.98
C ALA A 225 -7.31 -9.54 32.08
N LEU A 226 -7.78 -9.29 30.86
CA LEU A 226 -7.16 -8.31 29.96
C LEU A 226 -7.18 -6.91 30.59
N LYS A 227 -8.31 -6.48 31.15
CA LYS A 227 -8.41 -5.18 31.82
C LYS A 227 -7.43 -5.06 32.98
N ASP A 228 -7.35 -6.08 33.83
CA ASP A 228 -6.45 -6.07 34.99
C ASP A 228 -4.98 -5.99 34.54
N LEU A 229 -4.61 -6.78 33.52
CA LEU A 229 -3.26 -6.80 32.97
C LEU A 229 -2.90 -5.48 32.28
N SER A 230 -3.79 -4.93 31.46
CA SER A 230 -3.61 -3.61 30.83
C SER A 230 -3.54 -2.48 31.86
N THR A 231 -4.26 -2.58 32.99
CA THR A 231 -4.16 -1.60 34.07
C THR A 231 -2.77 -1.62 34.70
N TRP A 232 -2.19 -2.81 34.89
CA TRP A 232 -0.83 -2.95 35.38
C TRP A 232 0.21 -2.47 34.35
N ALA A 233 0.08 -2.89 33.09
CA ALA A 233 0.95 -2.42 32.01
C ALA A 233 0.92 -0.89 31.87
N ALA A 234 -0.26 -0.27 32.00
CA ALA A 234 -0.42 1.18 32.01
C ALA A 234 0.34 1.86 33.16
N GLN A 235 0.39 1.24 34.35
CA GLN A 235 1.18 1.76 35.46
C GLN A 235 2.68 1.71 35.15
N VAL A 236 3.15 0.59 34.57
CA VAL A 236 4.56 0.44 34.17
C VAL A 236 4.91 1.50 33.11
N PHE A 237 4.11 1.61 32.05
CA PHE A 237 4.35 2.53 30.94
C PHE A 237 4.38 4.01 31.38
N GLY A 238 3.47 4.41 32.27
CA GLY A 238 3.37 5.79 32.77
C GLY A 238 4.32 6.15 33.91
N THR A 239 5.18 5.24 34.37
CA THR A 239 6.14 5.53 35.45
C THR A 239 7.44 6.08 34.87
N ALA A 240 7.62 7.40 34.90
CA ALA A 240 8.77 8.09 34.30
C ALA A 240 10.14 7.59 34.82
N ASP A 241 10.22 7.18 36.09
CA ASP A 241 11.46 6.68 36.71
C ASP A 241 11.75 5.19 36.43
N ALA A 242 10.88 4.49 35.68
CA ALA A 242 11.09 3.10 35.32
C ALA A 242 12.06 2.97 34.13
N ASP A 243 12.66 1.78 33.99
CA ASP A 243 13.52 1.44 32.86
C ASP A 243 12.81 1.66 31.52
N ALA A 244 13.47 2.34 30.58
CA ALA A 244 12.87 2.74 29.31
C ALA A 244 12.45 1.52 28.47
N GLY A 245 13.28 0.49 28.40
CA GLY A 245 12.97 -0.75 27.67
C GLY A 245 11.74 -1.45 28.24
N LEU A 246 11.63 -1.54 29.57
CA LEU A 246 10.45 -2.10 30.23
C LEU A 246 9.17 -1.25 29.99
N ARG A 247 9.29 0.09 30.01
CA ARG A 247 8.17 0.99 29.64
C ARG A 247 7.74 0.71 28.19
N CYS A 248 8.69 0.57 27.27
CA CYS A 248 8.42 0.28 25.87
C CYS A 248 7.67 -1.04 25.69
N CYS A 249 8.13 -2.13 26.31
CA CYS A 249 7.42 -3.42 26.29
C CYS A 249 5.98 -3.31 26.80
N ALA A 250 5.76 -2.55 27.89
CA ALA A 250 4.44 -2.34 28.45
C ALA A 250 3.52 -1.54 27.51
N GLY A 251 4.04 -0.50 26.87
CA GLY A 251 3.32 0.27 25.85
C GLY A 251 2.99 -0.58 24.62
N ASN A 252 3.94 -1.36 24.09
CA ASN A 252 3.73 -2.25 22.95
C ASN A 252 2.66 -3.31 23.22
N PHE A 253 2.61 -3.86 24.42
CA PHE A 253 1.50 -4.74 24.83
C PHE A 253 0.15 -4.03 24.83
N LEU A 254 0.07 -2.77 25.28
CA LEU A 254 -1.17 -2.00 25.25
C LEU A 254 -1.61 -1.74 23.80
N THR A 255 -0.68 -1.38 22.92
CA THR A 255 -0.92 -1.19 21.48
C THR A 255 -1.45 -2.47 20.85
N GLN A 256 -0.77 -3.61 21.08
CA GLN A 256 -1.21 -4.91 20.58
C GLN A 256 -2.57 -5.33 21.16
N ALA A 257 -2.86 -5.03 22.43
CA ALA A 257 -4.15 -5.34 23.05
C ALA A 257 -5.31 -4.52 22.44
N VAL A 258 -5.06 -3.25 22.09
CA VAL A 258 -6.05 -2.43 21.37
C VAL A 258 -6.25 -2.97 19.96
N SER A 259 -5.17 -3.32 19.26
CA SER A 259 -5.22 -3.85 17.90
C SER A 259 -5.96 -5.19 17.81
N SER A 260 -5.50 -6.21 18.55
CA SER A 260 -6.00 -7.60 18.41
C SER A 260 -7.20 -7.92 19.30
N LYS A 261 -7.48 -7.15 20.36
CA LYS A 261 -8.58 -7.40 21.32
C LYS A 261 -9.50 -6.17 21.50
N SER A 262 -9.65 -5.34 20.46
CA SER A 262 -10.46 -4.11 20.45
C SER A 262 -11.85 -4.29 21.08
N LYS A 263 -12.56 -5.39 20.78
CA LYS A 263 -13.88 -5.76 21.34
C LYS A 263 -13.88 -5.81 22.87
N PHE A 264 -12.81 -6.32 23.49
CA PHE A 264 -12.69 -6.37 24.96
C PHE A 264 -12.36 -4.99 25.55
N VAL A 265 -11.49 -4.22 24.90
CA VAL A 265 -11.16 -2.84 25.27
C VAL A 265 -12.42 -1.96 25.28
N LYS A 266 -13.23 -2.03 24.21
CA LYS A 266 -14.55 -1.36 24.09
C LYS A 266 -15.48 -1.80 25.23
N LYS A 267 -15.65 -3.12 25.41
CA LYS A 267 -16.52 -3.70 26.46
C LYS A 267 -16.14 -3.26 27.87
N LYS A 268 -14.85 -3.04 28.13
CA LYS A 268 -14.31 -2.65 29.43
C LYS A 268 -14.11 -1.15 29.61
N LYS A 269 -14.46 -0.35 28.58
CA LYS A 269 -14.43 1.12 28.56
C LYS A 269 -13.03 1.68 28.85
N MET A 270 -12.01 1.08 28.24
CA MET A 270 -10.62 1.44 28.49
C MET A 270 -10.11 2.56 27.56
N THR A 271 -10.85 2.92 26.51
CA THR A 271 -10.47 3.93 25.50
C THR A 271 -9.93 5.22 26.13
N GLN A 272 -10.72 5.87 26.97
CA GLN A 272 -10.35 7.17 27.56
C GLN A 272 -9.18 7.05 28.55
N ASP A 273 -9.15 5.96 29.33
CA ASP A 273 -8.10 5.72 30.32
C ASP A 273 -6.73 5.56 29.62
N LEU A 274 -6.67 4.83 28.50
CA LEU A 274 -5.46 4.65 27.71
C LEU A 274 -5.02 5.94 27.01
N MET A 275 -5.96 6.76 26.51
CA MET A 275 -5.60 8.07 25.95
C MET A 275 -5.02 9.01 27.01
N HIS A 276 -5.63 9.06 28.19
CA HIS A 276 -5.14 9.88 29.30
C HIS A 276 -3.80 9.40 29.86
N LEU A 277 -3.44 8.13 29.66
CA LEU A 277 -2.11 7.60 29.96
C LEU A 277 -1.05 8.16 29.01
N CYS A 278 -1.34 8.30 27.71
CA CYS A 278 -0.37 8.80 26.74
C CYS A 278 -0.03 10.27 26.98
N PHE A 279 -1.00 11.10 27.38
CA PHE A 279 -0.83 12.56 27.41
C PHE A 279 0.33 13.08 28.30
N PRO A 280 0.55 12.58 29.53
CA PRO A 280 1.72 12.97 30.31
C PRO A 280 3.03 12.50 29.68
N ILE A 281 3.06 11.30 29.09
CA ILE A 281 4.27 10.72 28.45
C ILE A 281 4.70 11.60 27.27
N LEU A 282 3.74 12.07 26.46
CA LEU A 282 4.01 13.00 25.36
C LEU A 282 4.58 14.36 25.81
N MET A 283 4.40 14.73 27.09
CA MET A 283 4.88 15.99 27.66
C MET A 283 6.21 15.85 28.41
N GLU A 284 6.80 14.65 28.48
CA GLU A 284 8.13 14.44 29.06
C GLU A 284 9.19 15.24 28.28
N ASP A 285 10.18 15.80 28.99
CA ASP A 285 11.29 16.56 28.40
C ASP A 285 12.29 15.58 27.78
N GLU A 286 12.79 15.88 26.58
CA GLU A 286 13.83 15.08 25.91
C GLU A 286 15.21 15.52 26.38
N GLU A 287 15.97 14.61 26.96
CA GLU A 287 17.44 14.72 27.00
C GLU A 287 17.96 14.14 25.68
N ASP A 288 18.44 15.01 24.79
CA ASP A 288 19.23 14.73 23.57
C ASP A 288 18.75 13.54 22.71
N GLU A 289 17.89 13.82 21.72
CA GLU A 289 17.61 12.91 20.58
C GLU A 289 18.93 12.55 19.87
N ASP A 290 19.48 11.36 20.14
CA ASP A 290 20.04 10.57 19.07
C ASP A 290 18.81 9.97 18.36
N ASP A 291 18.40 10.56 17.23
CA ASP A 291 17.27 10.15 16.36
C ASP A 291 17.36 8.66 15.87
N ASP A 292 18.38 7.92 16.30
CA ASP A 292 18.67 6.53 15.94
C ASP A 292 17.94 5.48 16.83
N GLU A 293 17.29 5.88 17.95
CA GLU A 293 16.51 4.95 18.79
C GLU A 293 15.03 4.89 18.37
N GLU A 294 14.66 3.85 17.60
CA GLU A 294 13.28 3.63 17.09
C GLU A 294 12.23 3.47 18.22
N ASP A 295 12.59 2.90 19.36
CA ASP A 295 11.66 2.54 20.45
C ASP A 295 11.85 3.40 21.72
N THR A 296 11.10 4.51 21.82
CA THR A 296 11.02 5.33 23.03
C THR A 296 9.61 5.26 23.64
N PRO A 297 9.45 5.51 24.96
CA PRO A 297 8.13 5.53 25.58
C PRO A 297 7.18 6.53 24.91
N ARG A 298 7.72 7.61 24.34
CA ARG A 298 6.94 8.59 23.59
C ARG A 298 6.52 8.08 22.22
N SER A 299 7.42 7.49 21.42
CA SER A 299 7.04 6.96 20.10
C SER A 299 5.93 5.91 20.24
N ILE A 300 6.04 5.05 21.26
CA ILE A 300 5.02 4.05 21.58
C ILE A 300 3.71 4.68 22.08
N ALA A 301 3.77 5.80 22.82
CA ALA A 301 2.56 6.51 23.24
C ALA A 301 1.82 7.13 22.06
N LEU A 302 2.55 7.61 21.04
CA LEU A 302 1.97 8.08 19.78
C LEU A 302 1.37 6.91 18.99
N GLN A 303 2.08 5.80 18.85
CA GLN A 303 1.58 4.59 18.19
C GLN A 303 0.32 4.03 18.87
N LEU A 304 0.25 4.05 20.20
CA LEU A 304 -0.95 3.66 20.94
C LEU A 304 -2.12 4.60 20.66
N LEU A 305 -1.90 5.92 20.59
CA LEU A 305 -2.95 6.88 20.25
C LEU A 305 -3.46 6.68 18.81
N ASP A 306 -2.54 6.45 17.89
CA ASP A 306 -2.84 6.14 16.50
C ASP A 306 -3.71 4.88 16.38
N THR A 307 -3.25 3.77 16.97
CA THR A 307 -3.98 2.49 17.00
C THR A 307 -5.35 2.63 17.66
N ILE A 308 -5.47 3.44 18.71
CA ILE A 308 -6.77 3.78 19.33
C ILE A 308 -7.67 4.51 18.33
N SER A 309 -7.14 5.47 17.58
CA SER A 309 -7.89 6.26 16.61
C SER A 309 -8.45 5.41 15.47
N ILE A 310 -7.67 4.42 15.02
CA ILE A 310 -8.03 3.51 13.92
C ILE A 310 -8.98 2.40 14.39
N LYS A 311 -8.72 1.76 15.54
CA LYS A 311 -9.44 0.53 15.96
C LYS A 311 -10.65 0.78 16.86
N LEU A 312 -10.73 1.95 17.52
CA LEU A 312 -11.79 2.28 18.48
C LEU A 312 -12.72 3.38 17.95
N PRO A 313 -13.95 3.53 18.48
CA PRO A 313 -14.91 4.46 17.93
C PRO A 313 -14.40 5.91 18.02
N ASN A 314 -14.21 6.55 16.88
CA ASN A 314 -13.76 7.95 16.74
C ASN A 314 -14.65 8.96 17.48
N THR A 315 -15.92 8.65 17.74
CA THR A 315 -16.80 9.45 18.62
C THR A 315 -16.36 9.48 20.09
N GLU A 316 -15.70 8.42 20.60
CA GLU A 316 -15.13 8.39 21.95
C GLU A 316 -13.75 9.07 22.00
N VAL A 317 -12.98 8.95 20.91
CA VAL A 317 -11.61 9.46 20.79
C VAL A 317 -11.59 10.99 20.63
N LEU A 318 -12.40 11.51 19.70
CA LEU A 318 -12.31 12.91 19.28
C LEU A 318 -12.54 13.90 20.42
N GLY A 319 -13.52 13.66 21.30
CA GLY A 319 -13.79 14.55 22.42
C GLY A 319 -12.61 14.67 23.40
N VAL A 320 -11.95 13.53 23.67
CA VAL A 320 -10.83 13.45 24.63
C VAL A 320 -9.59 14.15 24.07
N ILE A 321 -9.25 13.88 22.80
CA ILE A 321 -8.06 14.46 22.17
C ILE A 321 -8.21 15.96 21.97
N MET A 322 -9.40 16.44 21.59
CA MET A 322 -9.65 17.87 21.43
C MET A 322 -9.59 18.63 22.75
N GLU A 323 -10.06 18.03 23.86
CA GLU A 323 -9.89 18.63 25.19
C GLU A 323 -8.40 18.75 25.57
N PHE A 324 -7.64 17.68 25.36
CA PHE A 324 -6.20 17.67 25.61
C PHE A 324 -5.47 18.72 24.77
N ALA A 325 -5.64 18.70 23.45
CA ALA A 325 -4.99 19.61 22.53
C ALA A 325 -5.35 21.07 22.82
N THR A 326 -6.62 21.36 23.14
CA THR A 326 -7.05 22.72 23.52
C THR A 326 -6.33 23.20 24.78
N ARG A 327 -6.14 22.35 25.78
CA ARG A 327 -5.41 22.72 27.00
C ARG A 327 -3.90 22.88 26.75
N ALA A 328 -3.32 21.92 26.04
CA ALA A 328 -1.89 21.84 25.79
C ALA A 328 -1.40 22.93 24.81
N SER A 329 -2.23 23.36 23.85
CA SER A 329 -1.96 24.48 22.94
C SER A 329 -1.77 25.83 23.65
N GLN A 330 -2.29 25.99 24.87
CA GLN A 330 -2.14 27.19 25.70
C GLN A 330 -0.89 27.15 26.58
N GLY A 331 -0.16 26.03 26.55
CA GLY A 331 0.99 25.76 27.39
C GLY A 331 2.33 26.25 26.84
N GLN A 332 3.40 25.68 27.39
CA GLN A 332 4.79 25.89 26.93
C GLN A 332 5.09 25.09 25.65
N ALA A 333 6.28 25.28 25.07
CA ALA A 333 6.66 24.64 23.81
C ALA A 333 6.51 23.11 23.81
N HIS A 334 6.93 22.41 24.87
CA HIS A 334 6.77 20.96 24.99
C HIS A 334 5.29 20.52 25.01
N GLN A 335 4.42 21.29 25.66
CA GLN A 335 2.97 21.00 25.71
C GLN A 335 2.31 21.21 24.35
N LYS A 336 2.64 22.32 23.67
CA LYS A 336 2.15 22.57 22.31
C LYS A 336 2.62 21.50 21.34
N ARG A 337 3.86 21.05 21.49
CA ARG A 337 4.43 19.97 20.70
C ARG A 337 3.69 18.65 20.93
N ALA A 338 3.43 18.28 22.19
CA ALA A 338 2.64 17.11 22.54
C ALA A 338 1.23 17.18 21.90
N ALA A 339 0.60 18.36 21.91
CA ALA A 339 -0.68 18.57 21.25
C ALA A 339 -0.60 18.33 19.73
N LEU A 340 0.42 18.88 19.06
CA LEU A 340 0.60 18.71 17.62
C LEU A 340 0.88 17.25 17.25
N SER A 341 1.80 16.58 17.95
CA SER A 341 2.10 15.17 17.68
C SER A 341 0.85 14.30 17.88
N ALA A 342 0.08 14.54 18.94
CA ALA A 342 -1.14 13.77 19.20
C ALA A 342 -2.24 14.05 18.17
N LEU A 343 -2.35 15.30 17.68
CA LEU A 343 -3.28 15.65 16.60
C LEU A 343 -2.85 15.09 15.25
N ALA A 344 -1.55 15.02 14.97
CA ALA A 344 -1.01 14.45 13.73
C ALA A 344 -1.40 12.97 13.60
N VAL A 345 -1.13 12.18 14.64
CA VAL A 345 -1.34 10.72 14.58
C VAL A 345 -2.81 10.29 14.66
N ILE A 346 -3.70 11.10 15.22
CA ILE A 346 -5.13 10.73 15.24
C ILE A 346 -5.85 11.11 13.94
N CYS A 347 -5.21 11.87 13.05
CA CYS A 347 -5.86 12.35 11.84
C CYS A 347 -6.27 11.20 10.93
N GLU A 348 -5.47 10.14 10.81
CA GLU A 348 -5.81 8.94 10.02
C GLU A 348 -7.15 8.33 10.48
N GLY A 349 -7.28 7.97 11.76
CA GLY A 349 -8.52 7.38 12.29
C GLY A 349 -9.70 8.36 12.49
N CYS A 350 -9.45 9.68 12.47
CA CYS A 350 -10.44 10.71 12.80
C CYS A 350 -10.66 11.78 11.72
N ALA A 351 -10.16 11.62 10.49
CA ALA A 351 -10.27 12.63 9.43
C ALA A 351 -11.73 13.07 9.16
N SER A 352 -12.62 12.09 8.93
CA SER A 352 -14.04 12.37 8.65
C SER A 352 -14.73 13.24 9.71
N PRO A 353 -14.73 12.87 11.01
CA PRO A 353 -15.38 13.71 12.03
C PRO A 353 -14.62 15.03 12.30
N LEU A 354 -13.33 15.14 12.01
CA LEU A 354 -12.59 16.41 12.07
C LEU A 354 -13.08 17.39 10.98
N ILE A 355 -13.28 16.89 9.76
CA ILE A 355 -13.81 17.67 8.63
C ILE A 355 -15.25 18.07 8.90
N GLU A 356 -16.13 17.11 9.22
CA GLU A 356 -17.55 17.37 9.47
C GLU A 356 -17.79 18.27 10.69
N GLY A 357 -16.90 18.19 11.69
CA GLY A 357 -16.93 19.01 12.90
C GLY A 357 -16.44 20.44 12.71
N GLY A 358 -15.90 20.79 11.52
CA GLY A 358 -15.32 22.11 11.24
C GLY A 358 -14.04 22.39 12.01
N HIS A 359 -13.23 21.36 12.28
CA HIS A 359 -11.99 21.47 13.05
C HIS A 359 -10.75 21.80 12.21
N VAL A 360 -10.83 21.69 10.87
CA VAL A 360 -9.70 21.89 9.95
C VAL A 360 -9.04 23.27 10.12
N GLU A 361 -9.80 24.38 10.01
CA GLU A 361 -9.25 25.73 10.15
C GLU A 361 -8.55 25.96 11.51
N PRO A 362 -9.15 25.62 12.67
CA PRO A 362 -8.48 25.69 13.96
C PRO A 362 -7.17 24.90 14.04
N LEU A 363 -7.15 23.68 13.50
CA LEU A 363 -5.97 22.81 13.52
C LEU A 363 -4.83 23.38 12.68
N VAL A 364 -5.14 23.78 11.45
CA VAL A 364 -4.17 24.40 10.53
C VAL A 364 -3.64 25.71 11.09
N THR A 365 -4.49 26.52 11.71
CA THR A 365 -4.08 27.78 12.36
C THR A 365 -3.10 27.50 13.50
N PHE A 366 -3.43 26.54 14.38
CA PHE A 366 -2.56 26.19 15.50
C PHE A 366 -1.20 25.66 15.06
N ALA A 367 -1.16 24.79 14.04
CA ALA A 367 0.09 24.28 13.49
C ALA A 367 0.88 25.38 12.76
N GLY A 368 0.22 26.22 11.94
CA GLY A 368 0.86 27.34 11.23
C GLY A 368 1.44 28.42 12.17
N ASP A 369 0.80 28.69 13.30
CA ASP A 369 1.35 29.57 14.34
C ASP A 369 2.55 28.91 15.04
N SER A 370 2.49 27.61 15.29
CA SER A 370 3.58 26.85 15.92
C SER A 370 4.81 26.73 15.01
N LEU A 371 4.62 26.69 13.70
CA LEU A 371 5.68 26.71 12.68
C LEU A 371 6.51 28.00 12.69
N GLN A 372 5.96 29.10 13.23
CA GLN A 372 6.64 30.39 13.37
C GLN A 372 7.33 30.57 14.73
N SER A 373 7.39 29.51 15.56
CA SER A 373 8.04 29.53 16.87
C SER A 373 9.57 29.60 16.79
N ASP A 374 10.20 30.21 17.79
CA ASP A 374 11.66 30.17 17.97
C ASP A 374 12.16 28.78 18.43
N ASN A 375 11.27 27.87 18.84
CA ASN A 375 11.63 26.52 19.29
C ASN A 375 11.69 25.54 18.10
N PRO A 376 12.87 24.95 17.78
CA PRO A 376 13.01 24.03 16.64
C PRO A 376 12.14 22.76 16.73
N ALA A 377 12.05 22.14 17.91
CA ALA A 377 11.25 20.93 18.11
C ALA A 377 9.75 21.21 17.89
N LEU A 378 9.26 22.38 18.31
CA LEU A 378 7.87 22.79 18.06
C LEU A 378 7.61 23.03 16.56
N ARG A 379 8.56 23.64 15.85
CA ARG A 379 8.49 23.79 14.39
C ARG A 379 8.50 22.43 13.67
N GLY A 380 9.34 21.50 14.11
CA GLY A 380 9.38 20.14 13.56
C GLY A 380 8.05 19.38 13.73
N ALA A 381 7.45 19.44 14.92
CA ALA A 381 6.13 18.85 15.14
C ALA A 381 5.01 19.54 14.34
N ALA A 382 5.12 20.86 14.12
CA ALA A 382 4.17 21.58 13.26
C ALA A 382 4.29 21.15 11.78
N LEU A 383 5.50 20.96 11.26
CA LEU A 383 5.72 20.46 9.89
C LEU A 383 5.10 19.07 9.71
N TYR A 384 5.38 18.15 10.63
CA TYR A 384 4.82 16.80 10.58
C TYR A 384 3.28 16.82 10.67
N ALA A 385 2.71 17.59 11.62
CA ALA A 385 1.26 17.72 11.74
C ALA A 385 0.61 18.31 10.49
N LEU A 386 1.20 19.32 9.87
CA LEU A 386 0.68 19.91 8.62
C LEU A 386 0.76 18.93 7.45
N GLY A 387 1.81 18.11 7.35
CA GLY A 387 1.91 17.04 6.36
C GLY A 387 0.82 15.99 6.57
N GLN A 388 0.67 15.49 7.79
CA GLN A 388 -0.39 14.55 8.16
C GLN A 388 -1.80 15.10 7.92
N PHE A 389 -2.02 16.39 8.17
CA PHE A 389 -3.31 17.02 7.85
C PHE A 389 -3.57 17.06 6.33
N ALA A 390 -2.53 17.32 5.53
CA ALA A 390 -2.63 17.35 4.08
C ALA A 390 -2.92 15.96 3.50
N GLU A 391 -2.22 14.94 3.99
CA GLU A 391 -2.36 13.53 3.62
C GLU A 391 -3.74 12.97 4.01
N GLN A 392 -4.16 13.16 5.26
CA GLN A 392 -5.38 12.51 5.79
C GLN A 392 -6.68 13.28 5.51
N MET A 393 -6.61 14.58 5.21
CA MET A 393 -7.78 15.44 4.98
C MET A 393 -7.75 16.12 3.60
N VAL A 394 -7.39 15.34 2.57
CA VAL A 394 -7.35 15.78 1.17
C VAL A 394 -8.67 16.47 0.77
N GLY A 395 -8.56 17.57 0.03
CA GLY A 395 -9.70 18.41 -0.37
C GLY A 395 -10.14 19.42 0.70
N ALA A 396 -10.22 19.02 1.97
CA ALA A 396 -10.51 19.97 3.06
C ALA A 396 -9.34 20.93 3.32
N MET A 397 -8.11 20.49 3.02
CA MET A 397 -6.89 21.28 3.13
C MET A 397 -6.67 22.26 1.97
N THR A 398 -7.36 22.11 0.83
CA THR A 398 -7.15 22.89 -0.40
C THR A 398 -7.26 24.40 -0.21
N GLU A 399 -8.19 24.88 0.63
CA GLU A 399 -8.32 26.32 0.91
C GLU A 399 -7.11 26.89 1.67
N PHE A 400 -6.46 26.07 2.51
CA PHE A 400 -5.37 26.51 3.37
C PHE A 400 -3.99 26.25 2.76
N ALA A 401 -3.88 25.29 1.85
CA ALA A 401 -2.62 24.81 1.30
C ALA A 401 -1.70 25.92 0.75
N PRO A 402 -2.18 26.91 -0.03
CA PRO A 402 -1.31 28.00 -0.50
C PRO A 402 -0.67 28.80 0.63
N ARG A 403 -1.41 29.05 1.73
CA ARG A 403 -0.88 29.80 2.88
C ARG A 403 0.10 28.95 3.68
N VAL A 404 -0.19 27.67 3.86
CA VAL A 404 0.69 26.74 4.57
C VAL A 404 1.99 26.56 3.81
N LEU A 405 1.95 26.32 2.50
CA LEU A 405 3.13 26.20 1.64
C LEU A 405 4.04 27.43 1.72
N GLN A 406 3.48 28.64 1.78
CA GLN A 406 4.28 29.86 1.99
C GLN A 406 5.03 29.86 3.32
N LEU A 407 4.42 29.35 4.40
CA LEU A 407 5.07 29.26 5.70
C LEU A 407 6.17 28.18 5.71
N VAL A 408 5.88 27.01 5.13
CA VAL A 408 6.82 25.89 5.05
C VAL A 408 8.02 26.26 4.19
N THR A 409 7.80 26.76 2.96
CA THR A 409 8.89 27.20 2.07
C THR A 409 9.69 28.33 2.69
N GLY A 410 9.04 29.29 3.38
CA GLY A 410 9.73 30.36 4.10
C GLY A 410 10.63 29.85 5.24
N LEU A 411 10.23 28.79 5.95
CA LEU A 411 11.10 28.13 6.94
C LEU A 411 12.29 27.44 6.25
N LEU A 412 12.03 26.71 5.16
CA LEU A 412 13.03 25.99 4.38
C LEU A 412 14.04 26.91 3.68
N GLU A 413 13.78 28.21 3.60
CA GLU A 413 14.80 29.18 3.15
C GLU A 413 16.01 29.25 4.09
N SER A 414 15.89 28.81 5.35
CA SER A 414 16.95 28.77 6.38
C SER A 414 18.14 27.90 5.98
N CYS A 415 19.25 27.96 6.75
CA CYS A 415 20.43 27.13 6.49
C CYS A 415 20.08 25.63 6.57
N PRO A 416 20.40 24.81 5.55
CA PRO A 416 20.07 23.37 5.58
C PRO A 416 20.68 22.65 6.78
N ASP A 417 21.91 23.00 7.18
CA ASP A 417 22.60 22.39 8.33
C ASP A 417 21.85 22.60 9.64
N ASP A 418 21.26 23.78 9.82
CA ASP A 418 20.46 24.08 11.01
C ASP A 418 19.11 23.35 10.99
N LEU A 419 18.53 23.15 9.80
CA LEU A 419 17.26 22.42 9.64
C LEU A 419 17.45 20.91 9.89
N MET A 420 18.51 20.31 9.34
CA MET A 420 18.84 18.88 9.53
C MET A 420 19.18 18.58 11.00
N LYS A 421 19.96 19.45 11.66
CA LYS A 421 20.28 19.32 13.10
C LYS A 421 19.04 19.16 13.99
N HIS A 422 17.89 19.65 13.53
CA HIS A 422 16.64 19.62 14.27
C HIS A 422 15.56 18.80 13.56
N SER A 423 15.94 17.91 12.63
CA SER A 423 15.02 17.03 11.88
C SER A 423 13.86 17.79 11.21
N GLN A 424 14.09 19.06 10.81
CA GLN A 424 13.06 19.94 10.23
C GLN A 424 13.02 19.85 8.71
N LEU A 425 14.15 19.50 8.10
CA LEU A 425 14.28 19.52 6.66
C LEU A 425 13.46 18.38 6.02
N GLU A 426 13.60 17.16 6.52
CA GLU A 426 12.87 15.97 6.05
C GLU A 426 11.36 16.14 6.27
N LYS A 427 10.96 16.53 7.48
CA LYS A 427 9.55 16.86 7.82
C LYS A 427 8.99 17.98 6.93
N GLY A 428 9.82 18.94 6.53
CA GLY A 428 9.43 20.02 5.64
C GLY A 428 9.25 19.60 4.19
N LEU A 429 10.11 18.71 3.69
CA LEU A 429 9.98 18.13 2.35
C LEU A 429 8.74 17.23 2.27
N TYR A 430 8.54 16.34 3.25
CA TYR A 430 7.31 15.54 3.38
C TYR A 430 6.06 16.44 3.43
N CYS A 431 6.07 17.52 4.21
CA CYS A 431 4.94 18.44 4.27
C CYS A 431 4.65 19.13 2.92
N ILE A 432 5.69 19.49 2.14
CA ILE A 432 5.50 20.05 0.80
C ILE A 432 4.90 19.02 -0.16
N GLU A 433 5.40 17.79 -0.11
CA GLU A 433 4.93 16.67 -0.93
C GLU A 433 3.42 16.46 -0.72
N GLN A 434 3.00 16.26 0.52
CA GLN A 434 1.58 16.06 0.87
C GLN A 434 0.71 17.29 0.55
N LEU A 435 1.22 18.51 0.77
CA LEU A 435 0.46 19.71 0.43
C LEU A 435 0.27 19.89 -1.08
N ALA A 436 1.21 19.44 -1.91
CA ALA A 436 1.11 19.56 -3.35
C ALA A 436 -0.11 18.79 -3.89
N GLU A 437 -0.42 17.63 -3.32
CA GLU A 437 -1.58 16.79 -3.69
C GLU A 437 -2.93 17.43 -3.35
N THR A 438 -2.93 18.41 -2.42
CA THR A 438 -4.16 19.12 -2.02
C THR A 438 -4.49 20.32 -2.91
N LEU A 439 -3.57 20.77 -3.78
CA LEU A 439 -3.75 21.98 -4.57
C LEU A 439 -4.70 21.75 -5.75
N ASP A 440 -5.55 22.74 -6.02
CA ASP A 440 -6.29 22.78 -7.29
C ASP A 440 -5.38 23.24 -8.45
N GLU A 441 -5.86 23.06 -9.70
CA GLU A 441 -5.10 23.35 -10.93
C GLU A 441 -4.59 24.81 -10.99
N ASP A 442 -5.43 25.78 -10.60
CA ASP A 442 -5.06 27.20 -10.58
C ASP A 442 -3.98 27.48 -9.52
N GLN A 443 -4.12 26.89 -8.33
CA GLN A 443 -3.17 27.07 -7.23
C GLN A 443 -1.81 26.48 -7.56
N ILE A 444 -1.78 25.25 -8.10
CA ILE A 444 -0.52 24.61 -8.48
C ILE A 444 0.16 25.38 -9.60
N GLU A 445 -0.55 25.83 -10.64
CA GLU A 445 0.02 26.67 -11.71
C GLU A 445 0.74 27.91 -11.16
N ASN A 446 0.10 28.60 -10.21
CA ASN A 446 0.64 29.82 -9.61
C ASN A 446 1.85 29.59 -8.70
N LEU A 447 1.89 28.44 -8.00
CA LEU A 447 2.94 28.12 -7.03
C LEU A 447 4.11 27.33 -7.63
N LEU A 448 3.89 26.66 -8.77
CA LEU A 448 4.85 25.78 -9.43
C LEU A 448 6.26 26.38 -9.58
N PRO A 449 6.46 27.65 -10.03
CA PRO A 449 7.80 28.21 -10.14
C PRO A 449 8.55 28.29 -8.81
N SER A 450 7.84 28.59 -7.71
CA SER A 450 8.44 28.70 -6.37
C SER A 450 8.77 27.33 -5.78
N LEU A 451 7.86 26.36 -5.95
CA LEU A 451 8.06 24.98 -5.50
C LEU A 451 9.25 24.33 -6.21
N MET A 452 9.32 24.45 -7.55
CA MET A 452 10.46 23.96 -8.33
C MET A 452 11.78 24.59 -7.90
N SER A 453 11.80 25.91 -7.63
CA SER A 453 13.01 26.59 -7.16
C SER A 453 13.45 26.10 -5.77
N SER A 454 12.49 25.81 -4.88
CA SER A 454 12.75 25.24 -3.56
C SER A 454 13.35 23.83 -3.68
N MET A 455 12.72 22.95 -4.45
CA MET A 455 13.22 21.57 -4.66
C MET A 455 14.61 21.58 -5.31
N HIS A 456 14.84 22.42 -6.32
CA HIS A 456 16.13 22.50 -7.00
C HIS A 456 17.27 22.83 -6.04
N ARG A 457 17.04 23.69 -5.05
CA ARG A 457 18.04 24.05 -4.04
C ARG A 457 18.51 22.82 -3.25
N PHE A 458 17.60 21.95 -2.84
CA PHE A 458 17.91 20.76 -2.05
C PHE A 458 18.49 19.64 -2.91
N MET A 459 18.02 19.49 -4.16
CA MET A 459 18.57 18.54 -5.14
C MET A 459 20.07 18.76 -5.40
N GLN A 460 20.56 20.00 -5.31
CA GLN A 460 21.99 20.31 -5.49
C GLN A 460 22.91 19.69 -4.42
N MET A 461 22.35 19.15 -3.33
CA MET A 461 23.08 18.49 -2.25
C MET A 461 23.44 17.02 -2.59
N GLY A 462 22.99 16.48 -3.71
CA GLY A 462 23.18 15.06 -4.07
C GLY A 462 24.63 14.58 -4.24
N ASN A 463 25.61 15.49 -4.42
CA ASN A 463 27.04 15.14 -4.48
C ASN A 463 27.77 15.35 -3.14
N THR A 464 27.04 15.41 -2.03
CA THR A 464 27.59 15.61 -0.68
C THR A 464 27.26 14.41 0.20
N ASP A 465 27.70 14.45 1.45
CA ASP A 465 27.30 13.51 2.51
C ASP A 465 25.79 13.57 2.85
N LYS A 466 25.02 14.42 2.18
CA LYS A 466 23.58 14.66 2.40
C LYS A 466 22.75 14.21 1.18
N CYS A 467 23.13 13.08 0.60
CA CYS A 467 22.48 12.52 -0.57
C CYS A 467 20.98 12.25 -0.33
N GLN A 468 20.62 11.75 0.86
CA GLN A 468 19.24 11.50 1.28
C GLN A 468 18.31 12.72 1.15
N VAL A 469 18.81 13.92 1.50
CA VAL A 469 18.05 15.18 1.35
C VAL A 469 17.73 15.46 -0.12
N ALA A 470 18.68 15.20 -1.01
CA ALA A 470 18.44 15.35 -2.44
C ALA A 470 17.41 14.32 -2.92
N THR A 471 17.44 13.08 -2.42
CA THR A 471 16.46 12.03 -2.75
C THR A 471 15.04 12.46 -2.37
N LEU A 472 14.84 12.96 -1.15
CA LEU A 472 13.54 13.47 -0.70
C LEU A 472 13.06 14.67 -1.55
N ALA A 473 13.97 15.57 -1.92
CA ALA A 473 13.63 16.71 -2.78
C ALA A 473 13.27 16.30 -4.21
N VAL A 474 13.88 15.22 -4.73
CA VAL A 474 13.52 14.62 -6.03
C VAL A 474 12.15 13.96 -5.92
N SER A 475 11.86 13.20 -4.86
CA SER A 475 10.54 12.61 -4.60
C SER A 475 9.42 13.65 -4.60
N ALA A 476 9.57 14.69 -3.77
CA ALA A 476 8.61 15.78 -3.68
C ALA A 476 8.43 16.51 -5.02
N LEU A 477 9.49 16.69 -5.81
CA LEU A 477 9.38 17.23 -7.16
C LEU A 477 8.57 16.31 -8.08
N GLY A 478 8.74 15.00 -7.97
CA GLY A 478 7.94 13.99 -8.68
C GLY A 478 6.46 14.15 -8.41
N VAL A 479 6.06 14.27 -7.14
CA VAL A 479 4.66 14.50 -6.74
C VAL A 479 4.15 15.85 -7.27
N ILE A 480 4.91 16.94 -7.12
CA ILE A 480 4.54 18.25 -7.69
C ILE A 480 4.32 18.17 -9.21
N ILE A 481 5.15 17.41 -9.93
CA ILE A 481 5.02 17.19 -11.38
C ILE A 481 3.75 16.38 -11.69
N ALA A 482 3.47 15.33 -10.91
CA ALA A 482 2.27 14.51 -11.08
C ALA A 482 1.01 15.36 -10.93
N CYS A 483 0.92 16.15 -9.86
CA CYS A 483 -0.23 17.02 -9.58
C CYS A 483 -0.37 18.16 -10.61
N ALA A 484 0.72 18.64 -11.20
CA ALA A 484 0.68 19.72 -12.19
C ALA A 484 0.14 19.27 -13.56
N GLU A 485 0.18 17.97 -13.85
CA GLU A 485 -0.27 17.36 -15.11
C GLU A 485 0.11 18.22 -16.34
N ASN A 486 -0.87 18.65 -17.14
CA ASN A 486 -0.70 19.40 -18.38
C ASN A 486 -0.08 20.80 -18.17
N VAL A 487 -0.19 21.37 -16.97
CA VAL A 487 0.34 22.69 -16.60
C VAL A 487 1.87 22.66 -16.55
N ILE A 488 2.51 21.48 -16.47
CA ILE A 488 3.97 21.36 -16.46
C ILE A 488 4.63 21.78 -17.78
N GLY A 489 3.88 21.86 -18.87
CA GLY A 489 4.37 22.11 -20.23
C GLY A 489 5.37 23.28 -20.37
N PRO A 490 5.07 24.50 -19.88
CA PRO A 490 5.99 25.65 -19.92
C PRO A 490 7.28 25.46 -19.12
N HIS A 491 7.27 24.54 -18.14
CA HIS A 491 8.36 24.29 -17.21
C HIS A 491 9.19 23.04 -17.54
N LEU A 492 8.77 22.25 -18.53
CA LEU A 492 9.38 20.98 -18.93
C LEU A 492 10.92 21.03 -19.03
N ASN A 493 11.47 21.98 -19.80
CA ASN A 493 12.92 22.10 -19.99
C ASN A 493 13.68 22.40 -18.69
N ASN A 494 13.06 23.12 -17.75
CA ASN A 494 13.66 23.40 -16.46
C ASN A 494 13.71 22.12 -15.62
N CYS A 495 12.62 21.35 -15.56
CA CYS A 495 12.58 20.07 -14.84
C CYS A 495 13.66 19.11 -15.35
N ILE A 496 13.80 18.94 -16.68
CA ILE A 496 14.86 18.10 -17.24
C ILE A 496 16.24 18.61 -16.86
N SER A 497 16.48 19.92 -16.94
CA SER A 497 17.78 20.48 -16.56
C SER A 497 18.13 20.20 -15.09
N MET A 498 17.13 20.18 -14.20
CA MET A 498 17.29 19.84 -12.79
C MET A 498 17.65 18.36 -12.60
N LEU A 499 16.98 17.46 -13.33
CA LEU A 499 17.17 16.01 -13.23
C LEU A 499 18.47 15.53 -13.90
N GLN A 500 18.90 16.18 -14.98
CA GLN A 500 20.00 15.72 -15.82
C GLN A 500 21.34 15.55 -15.06
N ALA A 501 21.55 16.32 -13.98
CA ALA A 501 22.74 16.21 -13.15
C ALA A 501 22.73 14.98 -12.22
N LEU A 502 21.56 14.38 -11.98
CA LEU A 502 21.33 13.30 -11.03
C LEU A 502 21.13 11.94 -11.71
N LEU A 503 20.83 11.91 -13.01
CA LEU A 503 20.62 10.67 -13.76
C LEU A 503 21.90 9.81 -13.85
N PRO A 504 21.78 8.47 -13.88
CA PRO A 504 22.89 7.57 -14.15
C PRO A 504 23.60 7.89 -15.46
N LYS A 505 24.93 7.80 -15.47
CA LYS A 505 25.75 8.08 -16.68
C LYS A 505 26.11 6.81 -17.46
N SER A 506 26.02 5.64 -16.84
CA SER A 506 26.31 4.34 -17.45
C SER A 506 25.64 3.23 -16.65
N ALA A 507 25.47 2.06 -17.25
CA ALA A 507 24.94 0.86 -16.61
C ALA A 507 25.97 0.10 -15.76
N ALA A 508 27.26 0.40 -15.94
CA ALA A 508 28.33 -0.24 -15.18
C ALA A 508 28.54 0.50 -13.85
N ALA A 509 28.33 -0.20 -12.74
CA ALA A 509 28.58 0.31 -11.41
C ALA A 509 30.02 0.84 -11.32
N THR A 510 30.16 2.14 -11.05
CA THR A 510 31.47 2.71 -10.77
C THR A 510 31.87 2.33 -9.35
N ALA A 511 33.17 2.21 -9.07
CA ALA A 511 33.68 1.91 -7.72
C ALA A 511 33.36 3.00 -6.66
N GLU A 512 32.60 4.04 -7.04
CA GLU A 512 32.21 5.21 -6.26
C GLU A 512 30.68 5.26 -6.00
N GLU A 513 29.89 4.29 -6.48
CA GLU A 513 28.44 4.22 -6.21
C GLU A 513 28.17 3.69 -4.79
N THR A 514 27.53 4.52 -3.96
CA THR A 514 27.01 4.15 -2.65
C THR A 514 25.51 3.85 -2.76
N PRO A 515 24.91 3.10 -1.81
CA PRO A 515 23.46 2.85 -1.81
C PRO A 515 22.61 4.13 -1.89
N GLU A 516 23.02 5.18 -1.20
CA GLU A 516 22.31 6.47 -1.23
C GLU A 516 22.35 7.12 -2.62
N ASN A 517 23.47 6.99 -3.34
CA ASN A 517 23.59 7.48 -4.71
C ASN A 517 22.71 6.70 -5.69
N ILE A 518 22.54 5.39 -5.48
CA ILE A 518 21.66 4.53 -6.27
C ILE A 518 20.21 4.94 -6.07
N MET A 519 19.77 5.12 -4.81
CA MET A 519 18.41 5.58 -4.49
C MET A 519 18.11 6.96 -5.11
N LEU A 520 19.05 7.91 -5.02
CA LEU A 520 18.90 9.23 -5.65
C LEU A 520 18.75 9.13 -7.17
N GLN A 521 19.55 8.28 -7.81
CA GLN A 521 19.51 8.05 -9.25
C GLN A 521 18.20 7.37 -9.69
N ALA A 522 17.73 6.37 -8.95
CA ALA A 522 16.45 5.70 -9.18
C ALA A 522 15.30 6.71 -9.05
N SER A 523 15.28 7.50 -7.97
CA SER A 523 14.29 8.57 -7.76
C SER A 523 14.30 9.61 -8.89
N ALA A 524 15.47 9.97 -9.42
CA ALA A 524 15.58 10.89 -10.57
C ALA A 524 15.03 10.29 -11.87
N LEU A 525 15.20 8.98 -12.09
CA LEU A 525 14.60 8.26 -13.22
C LEU A 525 13.08 8.16 -13.09
N ASP A 526 12.56 7.85 -11.91
CA ASP A 526 11.11 7.83 -11.65
C ASP A 526 10.50 9.20 -11.85
N THR A 527 11.14 10.26 -11.34
CA THR A 527 10.68 11.64 -11.55
C THR A 527 10.68 12.01 -13.03
N LEU A 528 11.63 11.51 -13.83
CA LEU A 528 11.63 11.68 -15.27
C LEU A 528 10.50 10.90 -15.96
N ALA A 529 10.15 9.71 -15.46
CA ALA A 529 9.02 8.92 -15.93
C ALA A 529 7.68 9.61 -15.63
N THR A 530 7.53 10.17 -14.42
CA THR A 530 6.38 10.99 -14.02
C THR A 530 6.27 12.24 -14.88
N LEU A 531 7.40 12.92 -15.16
CA LEU A 531 7.44 14.07 -16.06
C LEU A 531 7.02 13.72 -17.49
N ALA A 532 7.42 12.55 -18.00
CA ALA A 532 6.96 12.09 -19.31
C ALA A 532 5.44 11.90 -19.34
N SER A 533 4.89 11.27 -18.30
CA SER A 533 3.45 11.04 -18.18
C SER A 533 2.66 12.35 -18.06
N ALA A 534 3.08 13.27 -17.18
CA ALA A 534 2.43 14.56 -16.95
C ALA A 534 2.49 15.50 -18.16
N ALA A 535 3.66 15.60 -18.81
CA ALA A 535 3.84 16.50 -19.95
C ALA A 535 3.22 15.99 -21.27
N GLY A 536 2.90 14.70 -21.35
CA GLY A 536 2.26 14.06 -22.49
C GLY A 536 2.97 14.36 -23.81
N GLU A 537 2.25 14.87 -24.82
CA GLU A 537 2.80 15.17 -26.14
C GLU A 537 4.00 16.14 -26.11
N SER A 538 4.06 17.04 -25.12
CA SER A 538 5.16 18.00 -24.99
C SER A 538 6.51 17.33 -24.72
N PHE A 539 6.51 16.10 -24.20
CA PHE A 539 7.71 15.31 -23.91
C PHE A 539 8.31 14.62 -25.15
N VAL A 540 7.54 14.47 -26.23
CA VAL A 540 7.95 13.74 -27.45
C VAL A 540 9.33 14.14 -28.02
N PRO A 541 9.75 15.42 -28.02
CA PRO A 541 11.08 15.81 -28.49
C PRO A 541 12.25 15.15 -27.74
N MET A 542 12.00 14.66 -26.52
CA MET A 542 13.01 14.13 -25.58
C MET A 542 12.85 12.63 -25.32
N ALA A 543 11.75 12.06 -25.84
CA ALA A 543 11.39 10.68 -25.68
C ALA A 543 12.45 9.71 -26.22
N ALA A 544 13.08 10.01 -27.36
CA ALA A 544 14.11 9.16 -27.95
C ALA A 544 15.38 9.06 -27.07
N ASP A 545 15.83 10.19 -26.53
CA ASP A 545 17.01 10.24 -25.66
C ASP A 545 16.73 9.54 -24.32
N SER A 546 15.52 9.75 -23.77
CA SER A 546 15.08 9.12 -22.52
C SER A 546 14.96 7.60 -22.66
N LEU A 547 14.37 7.12 -23.77
CA LEU A 547 14.26 5.69 -24.06
C LEU A 547 15.62 5.05 -24.33
N SER A 548 16.54 5.77 -24.98
CA SER A 548 17.92 5.32 -25.18
C SER A 548 18.69 5.22 -23.87
N LEU A 549 18.50 6.16 -22.94
CA LEU A 549 19.11 6.11 -21.61
C LEU A 549 18.57 4.90 -20.85
N ALA A 550 17.26 4.78 -20.75
CA ALA A 550 16.60 3.68 -20.04
C ALA A 550 17.03 2.31 -20.59
N GLY A 551 17.03 2.13 -21.92
CA GLY A 551 17.43 0.88 -22.54
C GLY A 551 18.90 0.48 -22.30
N GLN A 552 19.78 1.44 -21.95
CA GLN A 552 21.15 1.11 -21.54
C GLN A 552 21.21 0.58 -20.10
N LEU A 553 20.28 1.02 -19.23
CA LEU A 553 20.24 0.70 -17.80
C LEU A 553 19.45 -0.59 -17.50
N VAL A 554 18.62 -1.07 -18.43
CA VAL A 554 17.90 -2.35 -18.28
C VAL A 554 18.83 -3.50 -18.66
N SER A 555 19.66 -3.95 -17.71
CA SER A 555 20.55 -5.10 -17.84
C SER A 555 20.59 -5.92 -16.55
N ALA A 556 20.82 -7.23 -16.64
CA ALA A 556 20.86 -8.11 -15.45
C ALA A 556 21.98 -7.78 -14.44
N GLU A 557 23.02 -7.05 -14.87
CA GLU A 557 24.13 -6.63 -13.99
C GLU A 557 23.84 -5.31 -13.26
N THR A 558 22.71 -4.65 -13.57
CA THR A 558 22.32 -3.38 -12.98
C THR A 558 21.51 -3.60 -11.71
N ASP A 559 21.73 -2.72 -10.73
CA ASP A 559 21.01 -2.68 -9.47
C ASP A 559 19.46 -2.69 -9.68
N PRO A 560 18.70 -3.49 -8.91
CA PRO A 560 17.25 -3.62 -9.08
C PRO A 560 16.50 -2.29 -9.04
N ASP A 561 16.91 -1.31 -8.22
CA ASP A 561 16.21 -0.02 -8.12
C ASP A 561 16.38 0.82 -9.39
N ILE A 562 17.57 0.76 -10.00
CA ILE A 562 17.85 1.44 -11.27
C ILE A 562 17.14 0.75 -12.43
N ARG A 563 17.13 -0.59 -12.46
CA ARG A 563 16.40 -1.34 -13.49
C ARG A 563 14.91 -1.06 -13.42
N ARG A 564 14.33 -1.10 -12.22
CA ARG A 564 12.94 -0.76 -11.92
C ARG A 564 12.59 0.61 -12.50
N ALA A 565 13.33 1.65 -12.11
CA ALA A 565 13.07 3.01 -12.55
C ALA A 565 13.29 3.20 -14.08
N ALA A 566 14.28 2.52 -14.66
CA ALA A 566 14.52 2.53 -16.11
C ALA A 566 13.40 1.84 -16.91
N LEU A 567 12.86 0.71 -16.41
CA LEU A 567 11.70 0.05 -17.00
C LEU A 567 10.46 0.94 -16.91
N ASN A 568 10.22 1.57 -15.76
CA ASN A 568 9.13 2.53 -15.57
C ASN A 568 9.22 3.70 -16.56
N LEU A 569 10.40 4.28 -16.74
CA LEU A 569 10.64 5.33 -17.74
C LEU A 569 10.39 4.84 -19.17
N SER A 570 10.90 3.65 -19.52
CA SER A 570 10.69 3.05 -20.85
C SER A 570 9.20 2.90 -21.18
N CYS A 571 8.43 2.36 -20.23
CA CYS A 571 7.00 2.13 -20.35
C CYS A 571 6.21 3.44 -20.43
N SER A 572 6.59 4.45 -19.65
CA SER A 572 6.01 5.79 -19.70
C SER A 572 6.20 6.45 -21.05
N VAL A 573 7.42 6.36 -21.61
CA VAL A 573 7.75 6.96 -22.92
C VAL A 573 7.02 6.30 -24.08
N VAL A 574 6.93 4.97 -24.13
CA VAL A 574 6.18 4.29 -25.21
C VAL A 574 4.67 4.47 -25.09
N SER A 575 4.18 4.79 -23.89
CA SER A 575 2.76 5.04 -23.61
C SER A 575 2.33 6.49 -23.84
N LEU A 576 3.24 7.37 -24.31
CA LEU A 576 2.91 8.76 -24.64
C LEU A 576 1.81 8.85 -25.70
N PRO A 577 0.90 9.85 -25.61
CA PRO A 577 -0.07 10.11 -26.65
C PRO A 577 0.62 10.38 -27.99
N ASN A 578 0.12 9.75 -29.07
CA ASN A 578 0.67 9.89 -30.43
C ASN A 578 2.18 9.56 -30.54
N SER A 579 2.67 8.63 -29.71
CA SER A 579 4.07 8.20 -29.72
C SER A 579 4.57 7.88 -31.14
N PRO A 580 5.72 8.44 -31.57
CA PRO A 580 6.29 8.17 -32.88
C PRO A 580 6.47 6.66 -33.13
N PRO A 581 6.16 6.15 -34.34
CA PRO A 581 6.30 4.73 -34.65
C PRO A 581 7.68 4.15 -34.35
N GLN A 582 8.74 4.96 -34.45
CA GLN A 582 10.11 4.55 -34.15
C GLN A 582 10.34 4.22 -32.68
N LEU A 583 9.64 4.89 -31.75
CA LEU A 583 9.72 4.56 -30.32
C LEU A 583 8.99 3.24 -30.03
N LEU A 584 7.88 3.00 -30.72
CA LEU A 584 7.07 1.79 -30.57
C LEU A 584 7.80 0.53 -31.09
N GLU A 585 8.84 0.67 -31.91
CA GLU A 585 9.73 -0.45 -32.31
C GLU A 585 10.49 -1.05 -31.12
N ALA A 586 10.65 -0.33 -30.01
CA ALA A 586 11.29 -0.82 -28.80
C ALA A 586 10.37 -1.69 -27.92
N VAL A 587 9.04 -1.64 -28.13
CA VAL A 587 8.05 -2.33 -27.27
C VAL A 587 8.32 -3.82 -27.11
N PRO A 588 8.62 -4.60 -28.16
CA PRO A 588 8.91 -6.03 -28.00
C PRO A 588 10.05 -6.30 -27.01
N ARG A 589 11.14 -5.51 -27.06
CA ARG A 589 12.27 -5.67 -26.15
C ARG A 589 11.91 -5.26 -24.72
N ILE A 590 11.10 -4.21 -24.55
CA ILE A 590 10.60 -3.80 -23.23
C ILE A 590 9.76 -4.92 -22.61
N LEU A 591 8.86 -5.53 -23.39
CA LEU A 591 8.03 -6.64 -22.93
C LEU A 591 8.85 -7.89 -22.57
N GLU A 592 9.94 -8.17 -23.29
CA GLU A 592 10.90 -9.22 -22.92
C GLU A 592 11.52 -8.93 -21.54
N CYS A 593 12.00 -7.70 -21.31
CA CYS A 593 12.60 -7.33 -20.02
C CYS A 593 11.57 -7.36 -18.87
N LEU A 594 10.34 -6.89 -19.09
CA LEU A 594 9.26 -7.00 -18.11
C LEU A 594 8.97 -8.47 -17.77
N MET A 595 8.93 -9.34 -18.79
CA MET A 595 8.74 -10.78 -18.59
C MET A 595 9.90 -11.41 -17.78
N GLU A 596 11.15 -11.00 -18.05
CA GLU A 596 12.33 -11.42 -17.28
C GLU A 596 12.20 -11.01 -15.80
N THR A 597 11.77 -9.77 -15.51
CA THR A 597 11.50 -9.28 -14.14
C THR A 597 10.38 -10.07 -13.45
N LEU A 598 9.26 -10.32 -14.14
CA LEU A 598 8.13 -11.08 -13.57
C LEU A 598 8.53 -12.51 -13.21
N LYS A 599 9.36 -13.16 -14.03
CA LYS A 599 9.89 -14.53 -13.81
C LYS A 599 11.03 -14.61 -12.81
N SER A 600 11.70 -13.49 -12.53
CA SER A 600 12.88 -13.49 -11.67
C SER A 600 12.54 -14.01 -10.27
N THR A 601 13.38 -14.87 -9.72
CA THR A 601 13.29 -15.32 -8.32
C THR A 601 14.35 -14.63 -7.45
N GLU A 602 15.06 -13.64 -8.00
CA GLU A 602 16.00 -12.82 -7.24
C GLU A 602 15.30 -12.06 -6.12
N GLY A 603 16.02 -11.85 -5.02
CA GLY A 603 15.46 -11.29 -3.79
C GLY A 603 14.56 -12.23 -2.99
N ILE A 604 14.29 -13.46 -3.47
CA ILE A 604 13.61 -14.49 -2.70
C ILE A 604 14.64 -15.51 -2.22
N GLY A 605 14.76 -15.58 -0.91
CA GLY A 605 15.60 -16.52 -0.23
C GLY A 605 14.78 -17.48 0.59
N VAL A 606 15.03 -18.78 0.42
CA VAL A 606 14.47 -19.78 1.32
C VAL A 606 15.59 -20.24 2.22
N LYS A 607 15.36 -20.08 3.51
CA LYS A 607 16.19 -20.70 4.54
C LYS A 607 15.53 -22.02 4.90
N MET A 608 16.14 -23.10 4.44
CA MET A 608 15.72 -24.44 4.85
C MET A 608 16.12 -24.64 6.31
N ILE A 609 15.37 -25.49 7.03
CA ILE A 609 15.76 -25.87 8.40
C ILE A 609 17.16 -26.46 8.39
N GLY A 610 18.12 -25.72 8.94
CA GLY A 610 19.53 -26.12 8.98
C GLY A 610 20.50 -25.36 8.08
N ASP A 611 20.08 -24.30 7.39
CA ASP A 611 20.97 -23.37 6.68
C ASP A 611 21.67 -22.39 7.66
N ASP A 612 22.84 -21.86 7.26
CA ASP A 612 23.68 -21.01 8.14
C ASP A 612 22.93 -19.71 8.45
N GLU A 613 23.22 -19.04 9.57
CA GLU A 613 22.62 -17.71 9.86
C GLU A 613 22.88 -16.67 8.75
N ASN A 614 23.83 -16.94 7.83
CA ASN A 614 24.24 -16.03 6.78
C ASN A 614 24.17 -16.62 5.35
N GLU A 615 23.63 -17.84 5.16
CA GLU A 615 23.45 -18.42 3.82
C GLU A 615 21.96 -18.59 3.51
N ILE A 616 21.50 -17.75 2.58
CA ILE A 616 20.15 -17.76 2.04
C ILE A 616 20.24 -18.47 0.68
N GLY A 617 19.56 -19.60 0.52
CA GLY A 617 19.55 -20.37 -0.73
C GLY A 617 18.74 -19.68 -1.83
N SER A 618 19.33 -19.52 -3.02
CA SER A 618 18.77 -18.74 -4.15
C SER A 618 17.76 -19.49 -5.04
N SER A 619 17.01 -20.46 -4.53
CA SER A 619 16.19 -21.34 -5.38
C SER A 619 14.86 -21.72 -4.72
N ALA A 620 14.00 -20.71 -4.56
CA ALA A 620 12.73 -20.82 -3.85
C ALA A 620 11.61 -21.57 -4.58
N PHE A 621 11.60 -21.60 -5.93
CA PHE A 621 10.40 -22.02 -6.67
C PHE A 621 10.39 -23.49 -7.13
N ASP A 622 11.56 -24.09 -7.43
CA ASP A 622 11.64 -25.53 -7.72
C ASP A 622 11.22 -26.40 -6.53
N ALA A 623 11.29 -25.89 -5.30
CA ALA A 623 10.86 -26.60 -4.09
C ALA A 623 9.36 -26.50 -3.81
N VAL A 624 8.64 -25.51 -4.38
CA VAL A 624 7.21 -25.30 -4.11
C VAL A 624 6.34 -25.94 -5.20
N GLU A 625 6.77 -25.96 -6.46
CA GLU A 625 6.05 -26.70 -7.52
C GLU A 625 6.10 -28.24 -7.32
N ASP A 626 7.15 -28.78 -6.69
CA ASP A 626 7.27 -30.23 -6.40
C ASP A 626 6.50 -30.68 -5.13
N ILE A 627 5.91 -29.78 -4.34
CA ILE A 627 5.15 -30.15 -3.12
C ILE A 627 3.74 -30.63 -3.44
N ASP A 628 3.12 -30.15 -4.52
CA ASP A 628 1.69 -30.40 -4.78
C ASP A 628 1.38 -31.65 -5.63
N ASP A 629 2.36 -32.24 -6.32
CA ASP A 629 2.07 -33.32 -7.30
C ASP A 629 2.57 -34.73 -6.94
N ASP A 630 3.34 -34.98 -5.87
CA ASP A 630 3.81 -36.35 -5.54
C ASP A 630 4.10 -36.63 -4.03
N ILE A 631 3.25 -36.20 -3.09
CA ILE A 631 3.29 -36.72 -1.70
C ILE A 631 2.59 -38.10 -1.65
N GLU A 632 3.20 -39.12 -2.27
CA GLU A 632 3.00 -40.52 -1.89
C GLU A 632 3.92 -40.84 -0.69
N ASP A 633 3.39 -40.78 0.53
CA ASP A 633 3.87 -41.47 1.75
C ASP A 633 5.41 -41.62 1.92
N GLY A 634 6.15 -40.50 1.87
CA GLY A 634 7.57 -40.43 2.19
C GLY A 634 7.92 -39.15 2.96
N ASP A 635 8.24 -39.28 4.24
CA ASP A 635 8.54 -38.23 5.23
C ASP A 635 9.94 -37.57 5.04
N ASP A 636 10.30 -37.22 3.80
CA ASP A 636 11.63 -36.68 3.44
C ASP A 636 11.57 -35.21 2.94
N GLY A 637 10.51 -34.46 3.26
CA GLY A 637 10.41 -33.04 2.94
C GLY A 637 11.28 -32.18 3.88
N GLU A 638 12.28 -31.49 3.34
CA GLU A 638 13.02 -30.46 4.08
C GLU A 638 12.04 -29.32 4.47
N GLU A 639 11.65 -29.28 5.74
CA GLU A 639 10.81 -28.19 6.27
C GLU A 639 11.51 -26.83 6.14
N ILE A 640 10.79 -25.82 5.66
CA ILE A 640 11.27 -24.43 5.52
C ILE A 640 11.31 -23.75 6.90
N GLU A 641 12.43 -23.12 7.27
CA GLU A 641 12.59 -22.41 8.56
C GLU A 641 12.16 -20.94 8.46
N HIS A 642 12.55 -20.27 7.36
CA HIS A 642 12.29 -18.85 7.16
C HIS A 642 12.35 -18.47 5.67
N PHE A 643 11.51 -17.52 5.25
CA PHE A 643 11.62 -16.85 3.96
C PHE A 643 12.27 -15.49 4.18
N THR A 644 13.34 -15.20 3.45
CA THR A 644 13.88 -13.84 3.35
C THR A 644 13.43 -13.23 2.04
N ILE A 645 12.82 -12.05 2.12
CA ILE A 645 12.35 -11.30 0.96
C ILE A 645 13.10 -9.97 0.94
N GLU A 646 13.75 -9.67 -0.18
CA GLU A 646 14.46 -8.40 -0.39
C GLU A 646 13.55 -7.41 -1.12
N ASN A 647 13.26 -6.28 -0.46
CA ASN A 647 12.23 -5.33 -0.90
C ASN A 647 12.49 -4.74 -2.30
N SER A 648 13.73 -4.40 -2.65
CA SER A 648 14.06 -3.81 -3.97
C SER A 648 13.61 -4.69 -5.14
N TYR A 649 13.71 -6.02 -5.01
CA TYR A 649 13.25 -6.95 -6.05
C TYR A 649 11.72 -7.09 -6.09
N MET A 650 11.05 -6.96 -4.93
CA MET A 650 9.59 -6.95 -4.87
C MET A 650 9.03 -5.66 -5.48
N GLU A 651 9.66 -4.51 -5.18
CA GLU A 651 9.34 -3.22 -5.80
C GLU A 651 9.56 -3.23 -7.32
N GLU A 652 10.59 -3.93 -7.80
CA GLU A 652 10.83 -4.12 -9.23
C GLU A 652 9.69 -4.90 -9.89
N LYS A 653 9.25 -6.02 -9.29
CA LYS A 653 8.09 -6.80 -9.77
C LYS A 653 6.81 -5.98 -9.76
N HIS A 654 6.55 -5.29 -8.64
CA HIS A 654 5.42 -4.39 -8.48
C HIS A 654 5.38 -3.32 -9.59
N THR A 655 6.51 -2.66 -9.84
CA THR A 655 6.62 -1.64 -10.89
C THR A 655 6.47 -2.24 -12.30
N ALA A 656 6.94 -3.46 -12.52
CA ALA A 656 6.74 -4.16 -13.80
C ALA A 656 5.27 -4.46 -14.06
N LEU A 657 4.52 -4.94 -13.05
CA LEU A 657 3.08 -5.16 -13.12
C LEU A 657 2.32 -3.84 -13.38
N SER A 658 2.66 -2.79 -12.63
CA SER A 658 2.11 -1.43 -12.83
C SER A 658 2.39 -0.90 -14.25
N SER A 659 3.58 -1.15 -14.78
CA SER A 659 3.96 -0.77 -16.14
C SER A 659 3.17 -1.55 -17.20
N ILE A 660 2.89 -2.83 -16.97
CA ILE A 660 2.04 -3.67 -17.84
C ILE A 660 0.61 -3.13 -17.86
N ILE A 661 0.05 -2.77 -16.70
CA ILE A 661 -1.28 -2.13 -16.59
C ILE A 661 -1.33 -0.87 -17.45
N ARG A 662 -0.36 0.04 -17.27
CA ARG A 662 -0.25 1.28 -18.04
C ARG A 662 -0.19 1.01 -19.55
N MET A 663 0.66 0.07 -19.98
CA MET A 663 0.79 -0.27 -21.40
C MET A 663 -0.49 -0.90 -21.95
N ALA A 664 -1.19 -1.73 -21.18
CA ALA A 664 -2.48 -2.31 -21.56
C ALA A 664 -3.56 -1.23 -21.79
N GLN A 665 -3.60 -0.22 -20.92
CA GLN A 665 -4.52 0.91 -21.03
C GLN A 665 -4.19 1.82 -22.25
N LYS A 666 -2.91 2.18 -22.42
CA LYS A 666 -2.48 3.24 -23.37
C LYS A 666 -2.12 2.72 -24.78
N ILE A 667 -1.51 1.55 -24.89
CA ILE A 667 -1.04 0.96 -26.18
C ILE A 667 -1.50 -0.50 -26.38
N PRO A 668 -2.81 -0.80 -26.24
CA PRO A 668 -3.35 -2.16 -26.28
C PRO A 668 -2.98 -2.95 -27.55
N GLN A 669 -2.85 -2.28 -28.69
CA GLN A 669 -2.46 -2.90 -29.96
C GLN A 669 -1.02 -3.44 -29.98
N HIS A 670 -0.11 -2.87 -29.17
CA HIS A 670 1.30 -3.27 -29.12
C HIS A 670 1.57 -4.32 -28.04
N ILE A 671 0.75 -4.39 -26.99
CA ILE A 671 0.85 -5.43 -25.96
C ILE A 671 0.12 -6.73 -26.35
N ALA A 672 -0.93 -6.62 -27.18
CA ALA A 672 -1.74 -7.76 -27.64
C ALA A 672 -0.94 -8.98 -28.14
N PRO A 673 0.17 -8.84 -28.89
CA PRO A 673 0.96 -9.98 -29.36
C PRO A 673 1.57 -10.84 -28.24
N SER A 674 1.98 -10.22 -27.12
CA SER A 674 2.60 -10.91 -25.99
C SER A 674 1.61 -11.17 -24.84
N SER A 675 0.35 -10.75 -24.99
CA SER A 675 -0.63 -10.79 -23.90
C SER A 675 -0.88 -12.20 -23.39
N SER A 676 -0.82 -13.25 -24.22
CA SER A 676 -1.01 -14.63 -23.74
C SER A 676 0.08 -15.08 -22.78
N GLU A 677 1.35 -14.73 -23.04
CA GLU A 677 2.47 -15.10 -22.18
C GLU A 677 2.46 -14.26 -20.91
N LEU A 678 2.27 -12.95 -21.03
CA LEU A 678 2.14 -12.03 -19.89
C LEU A 678 0.98 -12.44 -18.99
N TYR A 679 -0.12 -12.88 -19.58
CA TYR A 679 -1.28 -13.35 -18.85
C TYR A 679 -0.96 -14.61 -18.03
N GLN A 680 -0.23 -15.60 -18.58
CA GLN A 680 0.14 -16.78 -17.78
C GLN A 680 1.08 -16.43 -16.63
N GLU A 681 2.01 -15.51 -16.85
CA GLU A 681 2.96 -15.08 -15.82
C GLU A 681 2.31 -14.22 -14.74
N CYS A 682 1.45 -13.26 -15.11
CA CYS A 682 0.67 -12.52 -14.12
C CYS A 682 -0.22 -13.48 -13.32
N LYS A 683 -0.73 -14.55 -13.94
CA LYS A 683 -1.52 -15.57 -13.26
C LYS A 683 -0.69 -16.34 -12.21
N SER A 684 0.51 -16.80 -12.52
CA SER A 684 1.35 -17.48 -11.51
C SER A 684 1.68 -16.56 -10.33
N LEU A 685 1.88 -15.27 -10.58
CA LEU A 685 2.21 -14.29 -9.54
C LEU A 685 1.05 -13.98 -8.57
N THR A 686 -0.15 -14.44 -8.84
CA THR A 686 -1.27 -14.25 -7.92
C THR A 686 -1.23 -15.15 -6.69
N ASP A 687 -0.44 -16.22 -6.74
CA ASP A 687 -0.15 -17.10 -5.60
C ASP A 687 1.25 -16.82 -5.01
N PHE A 688 1.83 -15.66 -5.34
CA PHE A 688 3.19 -15.30 -4.96
C PHE A 688 3.31 -14.95 -3.46
N VAL A 689 4.50 -15.09 -2.88
CA VAL A 689 4.72 -14.92 -1.43
C VAL A 689 4.47 -13.48 -0.94
N ASN A 690 4.83 -12.47 -1.72
CA ASN A 690 4.61 -11.07 -1.39
C ASN A 690 3.19 -10.62 -1.78
N GLU A 691 2.51 -9.98 -0.84
CA GLU A 691 1.10 -9.59 -0.97
C GLU A 691 0.85 -8.53 -2.03
N ASP A 692 1.66 -7.48 -2.11
CA ASP A 692 1.47 -6.39 -3.08
C ASP A 692 1.67 -6.89 -4.51
N VAL A 693 2.64 -7.79 -4.72
CA VAL A 693 2.82 -8.48 -6.00
C VAL A 693 1.56 -9.27 -6.38
N ARG A 694 0.94 -10.00 -5.44
CA ARG A 694 -0.32 -10.72 -5.71
C ARG A 694 -1.44 -9.77 -6.14
N LYS A 695 -1.60 -8.65 -5.42
CA LYS A 695 -2.63 -7.64 -5.67
C LYS A 695 -2.44 -6.98 -7.05
N PHE A 696 -1.24 -6.53 -7.38
CA PHE A 696 -0.94 -5.92 -8.68
C PHE A 696 -1.00 -6.93 -9.83
N ALA A 697 -0.69 -8.20 -9.57
CA ALA A 697 -0.83 -9.27 -10.57
C ALA A 697 -2.31 -9.45 -10.96
N CYS A 698 -3.22 -9.39 -9.98
CA CYS A 698 -4.66 -9.39 -10.24
C CYS A 698 -5.10 -8.19 -11.08
N ALA A 699 -4.67 -6.97 -10.73
CA ALA A 699 -4.96 -5.78 -11.52
C ALA A 699 -4.42 -5.89 -12.97
N ALA A 700 -3.19 -6.38 -13.14
CA ALA A 700 -2.59 -6.61 -14.46
C ALA A 700 -3.39 -7.60 -15.32
N LEU A 701 -3.89 -8.69 -14.74
CA LEU A 701 -4.75 -9.65 -15.45
C LEU A 701 -6.03 -9.01 -16.00
N ILE A 702 -6.67 -8.16 -15.20
CA ILE A 702 -7.90 -7.45 -15.59
C ILE A 702 -7.62 -6.51 -16.78
N HIS A 703 -6.59 -5.66 -16.69
CA HIS A 703 -6.26 -4.73 -17.75
C HIS A 703 -5.74 -5.41 -19.02
N LEU A 704 -4.97 -6.50 -18.91
CA LEU A 704 -4.57 -7.32 -20.06
C LEU A 704 -5.79 -7.93 -20.76
N GLY A 705 -6.75 -8.46 -20.00
CA GLY A 705 -8.01 -8.96 -20.53
C GLY A 705 -8.79 -7.89 -21.30
N HIS A 706 -8.91 -6.69 -20.73
CA HIS A 706 -9.55 -5.55 -21.39
C HIS A 706 -8.82 -5.12 -22.67
N ALA A 707 -7.48 -5.02 -22.63
CA ALA A 707 -6.67 -4.69 -23.80
C ALA A 707 -6.85 -5.70 -24.95
N MET A 708 -6.88 -7.00 -24.63
CA MET A 708 -7.15 -8.05 -25.62
C MET A 708 -8.55 -7.94 -26.23
N PHE A 709 -9.57 -7.66 -25.42
CA PHE A 709 -10.93 -7.44 -25.91
C PHE A 709 -11.01 -6.24 -26.85
N LYS A 710 -10.41 -5.12 -26.47
CA LYS A 710 -10.37 -3.88 -27.26
C LYS A 710 -9.73 -4.09 -28.64
N VAL A 711 -8.75 -4.98 -28.75
CA VAL A 711 -8.04 -5.27 -30.01
C VAL A 711 -8.74 -6.34 -30.85
N THR A 712 -9.22 -7.41 -30.23
CA THR A 712 -9.71 -8.60 -30.96
C THR A 712 -11.22 -8.64 -31.15
N GLY A 713 -11.98 -7.96 -30.29
CA GLY A 713 -13.43 -8.13 -30.18
C GLY A 713 -13.86 -9.56 -29.81
N ASN A 714 -12.93 -10.43 -29.38
CA ASN A 714 -13.21 -11.83 -29.05
C ASN A 714 -13.62 -11.96 -27.59
N GLU A 715 -14.91 -12.19 -27.38
CA GLU A 715 -15.54 -12.42 -26.07
C GLU A 715 -14.93 -13.60 -25.30
N THR A 716 -14.36 -14.60 -26.00
CA THR A 716 -13.83 -15.82 -25.36
C THR A 716 -12.54 -15.55 -24.58
N ALA A 717 -11.66 -14.71 -25.11
CA ALA A 717 -10.40 -14.36 -24.46
C ALA A 717 -10.63 -13.42 -23.26
N LEU A 718 -11.59 -12.52 -23.38
CA LEU A 718 -12.06 -11.68 -22.27
C LEU A 718 -12.66 -12.56 -21.16
N VAL A 719 -13.58 -13.45 -21.49
CA VAL A 719 -14.23 -14.32 -20.48
C VAL A 719 -13.22 -15.24 -19.80
N GLU A 720 -12.22 -15.79 -20.50
CA GLU A 720 -11.17 -16.60 -19.87
C GLU A 720 -10.25 -15.75 -18.96
N ALA A 721 -9.93 -14.53 -19.38
CA ALA A 721 -9.14 -13.58 -18.58
C ALA A 721 -9.85 -13.20 -17.28
N ILE A 722 -11.15 -12.95 -17.38
CA ILE A 722 -12.01 -12.63 -16.24
C ILE A 722 -12.16 -13.85 -15.33
N THR A 723 -12.57 -15.01 -15.86
CA THR A 723 -12.91 -16.19 -15.04
C THR A 723 -11.73 -16.66 -14.19
N LYS A 724 -10.48 -16.57 -14.67
CA LYS A 724 -9.30 -16.97 -13.89
C LYS A 724 -8.82 -15.90 -12.93
N GLY A 725 -8.91 -14.61 -13.27
CA GLY A 725 -8.71 -13.53 -12.29
C GLY A 725 -9.71 -13.65 -11.13
N ILE A 726 -10.91 -14.15 -11.40
CA ILE A 726 -11.94 -14.46 -10.41
C ILE A 726 -11.58 -15.68 -9.55
N ASP A 727 -11.16 -16.79 -10.16
CA ASP A 727 -10.81 -18.03 -9.45
C ASP A 727 -9.67 -17.82 -8.43
N THR A 728 -8.72 -16.98 -8.80
CA THR A 728 -7.54 -16.64 -7.99
C THR A 728 -7.87 -15.74 -6.79
N ILE A 729 -8.74 -14.73 -6.96
CA ILE A 729 -9.10 -13.83 -5.86
C ILE A 729 -10.13 -14.50 -4.91
N GLY A 730 -10.58 -15.72 -5.24
CA GLY A 730 -11.63 -16.44 -4.52
C GLY A 730 -11.24 -17.87 -4.17
N THR A 731 -10.20 -18.08 -3.36
CA THR A 731 -9.90 -19.37 -2.70
C THR A 731 -10.94 -19.74 -1.63
N PHE A 732 -12.23 -19.67 -1.97
CA PHE A 732 -13.31 -20.39 -1.28
C PHE A 732 -14.49 -20.82 -2.19
N LEU A 733 -14.37 -20.76 -3.52
CA LEU A 733 -15.42 -21.26 -4.44
C LEU A 733 -15.06 -22.57 -5.17
N ILE A 734 -14.33 -23.46 -4.50
CA ILE A 734 -14.37 -24.88 -4.85
C ILE A 734 -15.77 -25.38 -4.46
N HIS A 735 -16.72 -25.41 -5.41
CA HIS A 735 -17.77 -26.44 -5.58
C HIS A 735 -18.93 -26.03 -6.51
N THR A 736 -18.71 -25.43 -7.68
CA THR A 736 -19.78 -25.40 -8.72
C THR A 736 -19.24 -25.58 -10.14
N ARG A 737 -18.99 -26.84 -10.52
CA ARG A 737 -18.93 -27.20 -11.94
C ARG A 737 -20.33 -27.21 -12.53
N ASN A 738 -20.53 -26.30 -13.49
CA ASN A 738 -21.60 -26.16 -14.49
C ASN A 738 -22.79 -25.23 -14.16
N LEU A 739 -22.97 -24.27 -15.10
CA LEU A 739 -24.15 -23.44 -15.44
C LEU A 739 -24.31 -22.06 -14.76
N SER A 740 -23.54 -21.01 -15.17
CA SER A 740 -23.99 -19.58 -15.35
C SER A 740 -22.83 -18.55 -15.32
N LYS A 741 -22.28 -18.14 -16.47
CA LYS A 741 -21.05 -17.28 -16.55
C LYS A 741 -21.21 -15.82 -16.10
N LEU A 742 -22.43 -15.27 -16.04
CA LEU A 742 -22.63 -13.84 -15.78
C LEU A 742 -22.85 -13.51 -14.29
N HIS A 743 -23.41 -14.45 -13.53
CA HIS A 743 -23.55 -14.33 -12.09
C HIS A 743 -22.18 -14.32 -11.39
N GLU A 744 -21.25 -15.18 -11.83
CA GLU A 744 -19.86 -15.20 -11.34
C GLU A 744 -19.16 -13.86 -11.63
N PHE A 745 -19.32 -13.34 -12.85
CA PHE A 745 -18.79 -12.02 -13.24
C PHE A 745 -19.32 -10.88 -12.36
N SER A 746 -20.64 -10.82 -12.18
CA SER A 746 -21.30 -9.77 -11.40
C SER A 746 -20.92 -9.85 -9.92
N SER A 747 -20.73 -11.06 -9.40
CA SER A 747 -20.22 -11.29 -8.05
C SER A 747 -18.81 -10.73 -7.87
N THR A 748 -17.93 -10.88 -8.86
CA THR A 748 -16.57 -10.35 -8.78
C THR A 748 -16.54 -8.84 -8.85
N VAL A 749 -17.29 -8.25 -9.77
CA VAL A 749 -17.40 -6.78 -9.84
C VAL A 749 -17.95 -6.25 -8.52
N ARG A 750 -18.94 -6.92 -7.92
CA ARG A 750 -19.42 -6.60 -6.57
C ARG A 750 -18.30 -6.67 -5.54
N MET A 751 -17.53 -7.76 -5.51
CA MET A 751 -16.44 -7.95 -4.55
C MET A 751 -15.35 -6.88 -4.71
N ALA A 752 -15.01 -6.50 -5.95
CA ALA A 752 -14.09 -5.39 -6.23
C ALA A 752 -14.65 -4.07 -5.66
N MET A 753 -15.91 -3.78 -5.95
CA MET A 753 -16.59 -2.59 -5.47
C MET A 753 -16.78 -2.57 -3.94
N MET A 754 -16.83 -3.73 -3.27
CA MET A 754 -16.93 -3.79 -1.81
C MET A 754 -15.55 -3.75 -1.11
N GLY A 755 -14.45 -3.74 -1.87
CA GLY A 755 -13.11 -3.94 -1.33
C GLY A 755 -12.96 -5.31 -0.66
N GLU A 756 -13.83 -6.27 -1.00
CA GLU A 756 -13.79 -7.65 -0.51
C GLU A 756 -12.65 -8.42 -1.18
N LEU A 757 -12.26 -8.06 -2.40
CA LEU A 757 -11.13 -8.68 -3.11
C LEU A 757 -9.79 -8.53 -2.35
N ILE A 758 -9.61 -7.41 -1.65
CA ILE A 758 -8.39 -7.13 -0.87
C ILE A 758 -8.52 -7.75 0.53
N CYS A 759 -9.67 -7.60 1.20
CA CYS A 759 -9.87 -8.14 2.54
C CYS A 759 -9.89 -9.67 2.63
N MET A 760 -10.08 -10.38 1.52
CA MET A 760 -9.94 -11.84 1.47
C MET A 760 -8.47 -12.30 1.36
N MET A 761 -7.54 -11.37 1.16
CA MET A 761 -6.09 -11.62 1.18
C MET A 761 -5.49 -11.34 2.57
N ASP A 762 -6.22 -10.61 3.42
CA ASP A 762 -5.94 -10.43 4.85
C ASP A 762 -6.62 -11.56 5.64
N ASP A 763 -5.83 -12.43 6.27
CA ASP A 763 -6.31 -13.56 7.08
C ASP A 763 -6.95 -13.15 8.44
N ASP A 764 -7.53 -11.95 8.59
CA ASP A 764 -8.05 -11.46 9.88
C ASP A 764 -9.50 -10.91 9.86
N ASP A 765 -10.40 -11.69 10.47
CA ASP A 765 -11.82 -11.46 10.76
C ASP A 765 -12.08 -10.25 11.71
N ASP A 766 -11.91 -9.01 11.27
CA ASP A 766 -12.34 -7.83 12.06
C ASP A 766 -13.19 -6.80 11.28
N GLU A 767 -14.37 -7.24 10.83
CA GLU A 767 -15.45 -6.44 10.21
C GLU A 767 -15.98 -5.23 11.04
N ASP A 768 -15.51 -4.96 12.27
CA ASP A 768 -16.15 -4.02 13.21
C ASP A 768 -15.24 -2.86 13.70
N SER A 769 -14.12 -2.59 13.02
CA SER A 769 -13.21 -1.47 13.35
C SER A 769 -13.49 -0.17 12.57
N GLY A 770 -14.24 -0.20 11.47
CA GLY A 770 -14.75 1.01 10.81
C GLY A 770 -13.72 1.92 10.12
N VAL A 771 -12.43 1.54 10.13
CA VAL A 771 -11.35 2.18 9.37
C VAL A 771 -10.47 1.05 8.83
N LYS A 772 -10.49 0.84 7.51
CA LYS A 772 -9.56 -0.07 6.83
C LYS A 772 -8.21 0.66 6.71
N LEU A 773 -7.09 -0.05 6.83
CA LEU A 773 -5.74 0.45 6.51
C LEU A 773 -5.79 0.95 5.06
N GLU A 774 -5.91 2.27 4.85
CA GLU A 774 -6.48 2.83 3.61
C GLU A 774 -5.43 3.36 2.62
N GLU A 775 -4.18 3.64 2.98
CA GLU A 775 -3.30 4.37 2.05
C GLU A 775 -2.59 3.49 1.00
N GLU A 776 -1.84 2.46 1.39
CA GLU A 776 -1.23 1.54 0.41
C GLU A 776 -2.27 0.63 -0.27
N ALA A 777 -3.38 0.35 0.42
CA ALA A 777 -4.51 -0.38 -0.16
C ALA A 777 -5.29 0.45 -1.20
N SER A 778 -5.24 1.79 -1.17
CA SER A 778 -6.09 2.67 -1.99
C SER A 778 -5.69 2.73 -3.46
N GLU A 779 -4.39 2.76 -3.79
CA GLU A 779 -3.97 2.78 -5.21
C GLU A 779 -4.31 1.46 -5.90
N ILE A 780 -4.00 0.34 -5.23
CA ILE A 780 -4.37 -1.00 -5.68
C ILE A 780 -5.88 -1.15 -5.78
N GLU A 781 -6.63 -0.77 -4.73
CA GLU A 781 -8.10 -0.87 -4.72
C GLU A 781 -8.69 -0.06 -5.87
N ARG A 782 -8.09 1.10 -6.18
CA ARG A 782 -8.49 1.94 -7.31
C ARG A 782 -8.21 1.29 -8.66
N GLU A 783 -7.01 0.73 -8.89
CA GLU A 783 -6.70 0.02 -10.14
C GLU A 783 -7.59 -1.22 -10.31
N ILE A 784 -7.83 -2.00 -9.24
CA ILE A 784 -8.76 -3.14 -9.28
C ILE A 784 -10.19 -2.66 -9.58
N LEU A 785 -10.63 -1.57 -8.96
CA LEU A 785 -11.96 -1.01 -9.15
C LEU A 785 -12.16 -0.46 -10.57
N ASP A 786 -11.18 0.29 -11.08
CA ASP A 786 -11.19 0.86 -12.43
C ASP A 786 -11.19 -0.26 -13.47
N GLY A 787 -10.31 -1.25 -13.31
CA GLY A 787 -10.30 -2.46 -14.13
C GLY A 787 -11.65 -3.19 -14.10
N ALA A 788 -12.25 -3.39 -12.91
CA ALA A 788 -13.57 -4.03 -12.78
C ALA A 788 -14.69 -3.21 -13.44
N GLY A 789 -14.61 -1.88 -13.36
CA GLY A 789 -15.51 -0.94 -14.03
C GLY A 789 -15.44 -1.03 -15.56
N GLU A 790 -14.23 -0.95 -16.13
CA GLU A 790 -13.99 -1.10 -17.57
C GLU A 790 -14.52 -2.45 -18.09
N LEU A 791 -14.30 -3.49 -17.29
CA LEU A 791 -14.74 -4.84 -17.59
C LEU A 791 -16.27 -4.98 -17.58
N LEU A 792 -16.94 -4.37 -16.59
CA LEU A 792 -18.39 -4.33 -16.51
C LEU A 792 -18.99 -3.65 -17.74
N VAL A 793 -18.39 -2.55 -18.18
CA VAL A 793 -18.80 -1.84 -19.40
C VAL A 793 -18.61 -2.73 -20.64
N ALA A 794 -17.47 -3.43 -20.75
CA ALA A 794 -17.22 -4.36 -21.84
C ALA A 794 -18.24 -5.52 -21.88
N VAL A 795 -18.58 -6.10 -20.74
CA VAL A 795 -19.60 -7.16 -20.63
C VAL A 795 -20.99 -6.63 -20.94
N ALA A 796 -21.35 -5.44 -20.45
CA ALA A 796 -22.62 -4.78 -20.77
C ALA A 796 -22.80 -4.53 -22.27
N ALA A 797 -21.71 -4.33 -23.02
CA ALA A 797 -21.75 -4.19 -24.47
C ALA A 797 -22.01 -5.51 -25.21
N VAL A 798 -21.63 -6.64 -24.61
CA VAL A 798 -21.72 -7.99 -25.18
C VAL A 798 -23.03 -8.70 -24.80
N ASP A 799 -23.38 -8.71 -23.51
CA ASP A 799 -24.62 -9.30 -22.99
C ASP A 799 -25.42 -8.30 -22.12
N PRO A 800 -26.07 -7.31 -22.75
CA PRO A 800 -26.86 -6.31 -22.02
C PRO A 800 -28.01 -6.94 -21.22
N GLN A 801 -28.64 -7.97 -21.77
CA GLN A 801 -29.85 -8.56 -21.18
C GLN A 801 -29.51 -9.33 -19.90
N GLY A 802 -28.41 -10.08 -19.93
CA GLY A 802 -27.94 -10.77 -18.74
C GLY A 802 -27.59 -9.79 -17.62
N VAL A 803 -26.88 -8.68 -17.91
CA VAL A 803 -26.48 -7.70 -16.88
C VAL A 803 -27.72 -7.11 -16.21
N ILE A 804 -28.77 -6.82 -17.00
CA ILE A 804 -30.04 -6.31 -16.48
C ILE A 804 -30.75 -7.33 -15.57
N THR A 805 -30.77 -8.62 -15.93
CA THR A 805 -31.55 -9.64 -15.19
C THR A 805 -30.80 -10.26 -14.02
N GLU A 806 -29.48 -10.35 -14.10
CA GLU A 806 -28.66 -11.10 -13.15
C GLU A 806 -27.63 -10.20 -12.45
N GLY A 807 -27.05 -9.20 -13.13
CA GLY A 807 -25.94 -8.40 -12.57
C GLY A 807 -26.33 -7.20 -11.72
N LEU A 808 -27.41 -6.48 -12.07
CA LEU A 808 -27.81 -5.26 -11.35
C LEU A 808 -28.16 -5.50 -9.88
N ALA A 809 -28.60 -6.70 -9.51
CA ALA A 809 -28.92 -7.06 -8.13
C ALA A 809 -27.68 -7.01 -7.21
N ASP A 810 -26.50 -7.30 -7.76
CA ASP A 810 -25.22 -7.26 -7.06
C ASP A 810 -24.55 -5.88 -7.18
N ILE A 811 -24.57 -5.29 -8.37
CA ILE A 811 -23.83 -4.05 -8.67
C ILE A 811 -24.45 -2.82 -7.98
N LEU A 812 -25.78 -2.70 -7.93
CA LEU A 812 -26.42 -1.50 -7.37
C LEU A 812 -26.19 -1.34 -5.85
N PRO A 813 -26.35 -2.39 -5.02
CA PRO A 813 -25.93 -2.31 -3.61
C PRO A 813 -24.45 -1.98 -3.47
N ALA A 814 -23.60 -2.53 -4.35
CA ALA A 814 -22.17 -2.34 -4.27
C ALA A 814 -21.77 -0.87 -4.52
N ALA A 815 -22.27 -0.29 -5.60
CA ALA A 815 -22.09 1.13 -5.90
C ALA A 815 -22.62 2.02 -4.77
N ALA A 816 -23.74 1.64 -4.15
CA ALA A 816 -24.32 2.41 -3.04
C ALA A 816 -23.47 2.37 -1.76
N ALA A 817 -22.66 1.32 -1.53
CA ALA A 817 -21.73 1.32 -0.40
C ALA A 817 -20.48 2.16 -0.70
N LEU A 818 -19.92 2.06 -1.92
CA LEU A 818 -18.80 2.93 -2.33
C LEU A 818 -19.13 4.41 -2.23
N MET A 819 -20.33 4.82 -2.66
CA MET A 819 -20.77 6.22 -2.56
C MET A 819 -20.92 6.73 -1.11
N LYS A 820 -20.85 5.85 -0.11
CA LYS A 820 -20.87 6.20 1.32
C LYS A 820 -19.47 6.25 1.93
N LYS A 821 -18.43 5.72 1.28
CA LYS A 821 -17.04 5.88 1.74
C LYS A 821 -16.71 7.38 1.86
N PRO A 822 -15.79 7.79 2.74
CA PRO A 822 -15.39 9.20 2.87
C PRO A 822 -14.62 9.68 1.64
N ASP A 823 -13.79 8.81 1.06
CA ASP A 823 -12.99 9.04 -0.14
C ASP A 823 -13.80 9.56 -1.35
N SER A 824 -13.30 10.62 -1.98
CA SER A 824 -13.89 11.21 -3.18
C SER A 824 -13.63 10.36 -4.43
N GLY A 825 -12.49 9.67 -4.52
CA GLY A 825 -12.13 8.81 -5.65
C GLY A 825 -13.12 7.66 -5.83
N SER A 826 -13.38 6.92 -4.76
CA SER A 826 -14.35 5.82 -4.69
C SER A 826 -15.76 6.26 -5.06
N LYS A 827 -16.18 7.45 -4.61
CA LYS A 827 -17.48 8.04 -5.00
C LYS A 827 -17.52 8.35 -6.48
N ALA A 828 -16.51 9.05 -6.99
CA ALA A 828 -16.42 9.45 -8.38
C ALA A 828 -16.42 8.21 -9.30
N CYS A 829 -15.65 7.19 -8.94
CA CYS A 829 -15.56 5.92 -9.66
C CYS A 829 -16.90 5.17 -9.64
N ALA A 830 -17.54 4.99 -8.48
CA ALA A 830 -18.85 4.32 -8.40
C ALA A 830 -19.93 5.01 -9.25
N ILE A 831 -19.95 6.35 -9.26
CA ILE A 831 -20.87 7.15 -10.10
C ILE A 831 -20.52 6.98 -11.58
N GLY A 832 -19.23 6.99 -11.92
CA GLY A 832 -18.72 6.78 -13.28
C GLY A 832 -19.08 5.40 -13.83
N ILE A 833 -18.77 4.33 -13.10
CA ILE A 833 -19.08 2.93 -13.44
C ILE A 833 -20.57 2.77 -13.74
N LEU A 834 -21.44 3.28 -12.86
CA LEU A 834 -22.89 3.21 -13.09
C LEU A 834 -23.30 4.02 -14.32
N GLY A 835 -22.75 5.22 -14.50
CA GLY A 835 -22.98 6.06 -15.68
C GLY A 835 -22.66 5.32 -16.98
N ASP A 836 -21.45 4.78 -17.09
CA ASP A 836 -20.99 4.10 -18.30
C ASP A 836 -21.68 2.77 -18.54
N MET A 837 -22.00 2.02 -17.49
CA MET A 837 -22.81 0.81 -17.59
C MET A 837 -24.20 1.13 -18.18
N PHE A 838 -24.91 2.12 -17.62
CA PHE A 838 -26.25 2.47 -18.13
C PHE A 838 -26.23 3.11 -19.53
N ASP A 839 -25.19 3.88 -19.90
CA ASP A 839 -25.04 4.38 -21.27
C ASP A 839 -24.80 3.23 -22.26
N THR A 840 -24.02 2.24 -21.84
CA THR A 840 -23.69 1.06 -22.66
C THR A 840 -24.88 0.12 -22.84
N LEU A 841 -25.64 -0.16 -21.76
CA LEU A 841 -26.84 -1.01 -21.82
C LEU A 841 -27.92 -0.44 -22.74
N GLY A 842 -28.13 0.88 -22.70
CA GLY A 842 -29.10 1.56 -23.56
C GLY A 842 -30.56 1.11 -23.38
N SER A 843 -31.40 1.34 -24.40
CA SER A 843 -32.69 0.64 -24.59
C SER A 843 -33.68 0.61 -23.40
N ASN A 844 -33.93 1.76 -22.75
CA ASN A 844 -34.84 1.87 -21.60
C ASN A 844 -34.46 1.00 -20.38
N CYS A 845 -33.22 0.52 -20.29
CA CYS A 845 -32.75 -0.36 -19.22
C CYS A 845 -32.90 0.24 -17.81
N ALA A 846 -32.85 1.56 -17.68
CA ALA A 846 -32.94 2.26 -16.40
C ALA A 846 -34.40 2.54 -15.97
N GLU A 847 -35.42 2.24 -16.78
CA GLU A 847 -36.82 2.62 -16.50
C GLU A 847 -37.34 2.08 -15.15
N GLY A 848 -36.92 0.87 -14.76
CA GLY A 848 -37.27 0.27 -13.47
C GLY A 848 -36.55 0.88 -12.26
N PHE A 849 -35.41 1.54 -12.48
CA PHE A 849 -34.47 1.97 -11.43
C PHE A 849 -34.37 3.49 -11.27
N VAL A 850 -34.75 4.25 -12.30
CA VAL A 850 -34.55 5.72 -12.37
C VAL A 850 -35.12 6.48 -11.18
N LYS A 851 -36.24 6.04 -10.61
CA LYS A 851 -36.84 6.69 -9.43
C LYS A 851 -35.98 6.59 -8.18
N GLN A 852 -35.12 5.59 -8.11
CA GLN A 852 -34.22 5.34 -6.98
C GLN A 852 -32.82 5.91 -7.27
N LEU A 853 -32.33 5.72 -8.51
CA LEU A 853 -30.97 6.12 -8.89
C LEU A 853 -30.85 7.61 -9.19
N LEU A 854 -31.82 8.21 -9.88
CA LEU A 854 -31.72 9.62 -10.28
C LEU A 854 -31.54 10.56 -9.08
N PRO A 855 -32.28 10.44 -7.96
CA PRO A 855 -32.04 11.28 -6.78
C PRO A 855 -30.63 11.16 -6.19
N VAL A 856 -29.99 9.99 -6.31
CA VAL A 856 -28.60 9.79 -5.85
C VAL A 856 -27.64 10.61 -6.69
N PHE A 857 -27.72 10.50 -8.02
CA PHE A 857 -26.88 11.30 -8.92
C PHE A 857 -27.16 12.81 -8.77
N MET A 858 -28.42 13.22 -8.64
CA MET A 858 -28.80 14.63 -8.44
C MET A 858 -28.23 15.23 -7.15
N ARG A 859 -27.97 14.43 -6.11
CA ARG A 859 -27.33 14.93 -4.88
C ARG A 859 -25.89 15.38 -5.13
N PHE A 860 -25.20 14.71 -6.05
CA PHE A 860 -23.78 14.90 -6.30
C PHE A 860 -23.48 15.91 -7.42
N THR A 861 -24.50 16.43 -8.12
CA THR A 861 -24.31 17.49 -9.14
C THR A 861 -23.88 18.84 -8.55
N SER A 862 -23.92 18.99 -7.23
CA SER A 862 -23.42 20.15 -6.47
C SER A 862 -22.21 19.83 -5.58
N SER A 863 -21.50 18.74 -5.85
CA SER A 863 -20.26 18.37 -5.14
C SER A 863 -19.19 19.45 -5.27
N GLU A 864 -18.33 19.61 -4.26
CA GLU A 864 -17.15 20.47 -4.39
C GLU A 864 -16.08 19.81 -5.29
N ASP A 865 -16.00 18.48 -5.24
CA ASP A 865 -15.16 17.69 -6.14
C ASP A 865 -15.68 17.72 -7.60
N ASP A 866 -14.80 18.13 -8.51
CA ASP A 866 -15.08 18.32 -9.93
C ASP A 866 -15.38 17.00 -10.66
N ASN A 867 -14.69 15.91 -10.31
CA ASN A 867 -14.87 14.59 -10.91
C ASN A 867 -16.23 13.99 -10.52
N ILE A 868 -16.59 14.07 -9.23
CA ILE A 868 -17.90 13.67 -8.74
C ILE A 868 -18.99 14.49 -9.44
N ARG A 869 -18.86 15.82 -9.54
CA ARG A 869 -19.84 16.64 -10.26
C ARG A 869 -19.95 16.22 -11.71
N ASN A 870 -18.83 16.07 -12.40
CA ASN A 870 -18.77 15.75 -13.82
C ASN A 870 -19.49 14.42 -14.11
N ASN A 871 -19.11 13.35 -13.40
CA ASN A 871 -19.71 12.02 -13.53
C ASN A 871 -21.19 12.02 -13.15
N SER A 872 -21.57 12.80 -12.14
CA SER A 872 -22.97 12.92 -11.71
C SER A 872 -23.84 13.60 -12.75
N VAL A 873 -23.36 14.70 -13.34
CA VAL A 873 -24.07 15.42 -14.41
C VAL A 873 -24.25 14.53 -15.63
N TYR A 874 -23.19 13.85 -16.07
CA TYR A 874 -23.25 12.86 -17.15
C TYR A 874 -24.28 11.75 -16.84
N GLY A 875 -24.19 11.15 -15.66
CA GLY A 875 -25.09 10.08 -15.23
C GLY A 875 -26.56 10.50 -15.12
N VAL A 876 -26.85 11.73 -14.67
CA VAL A 876 -28.22 12.29 -14.70
C VAL A 876 -28.76 12.30 -16.14
N GLY A 877 -27.96 12.73 -17.11
CA GLY A 877 -28.34 12.73 -18.53
C GLY A 877 -28.56 11.32 -19.09
N VAL A 878 -27.63 10.41 -18.82
CA VAL A 878 -27.67 9.01 -19.25
C VAL A 878 -28.88 8.28 -18.68
N LEU A 879 -29.13 8.39 -17.37
CA LEU A 879 -30.26 7.72 -16.72
C LEU A 879 -31.57 8.17 -17.34
N ILE A 880 -31.78 9.49 -17.52
CA ILE A 880 -33.01 10.00 -18.13
C ILE A 880 -33.18 9.47 -19.57
N ALA A 881 -32.11 9.52 -20.37
CA ALA A 881 -32.17 9.09 -21.77
C ALA A 881 -32.49 7.59 -21.92
N ASN A 882 -32.09 6.79 -20.93
CA ASN A 882 -32.26 5.34 -20.91
C ASN A 882 -33.40 4.87 -19.99
N SER A 883 -34.38 5.72 -19.67
CA SER A 883 -35.48 5.41 -18.74
C SER A 883 -36.89 5.52 -19.31
N GLY A 884 -37.01 5.60 -20.64
CA GLY A 884 -38.30 5.67 -21.32
C GLY A 884 -39.20 6.79 -20.82
N GLU A 885 -40.51 6.52 -20.75
CA GLU A 885 -41.53 7.52 -20.38
C GLU A 885 -41.40 7.96 -18.91
N THR A 886 -40.86 7.10 -18.06
CA THR A 886 -40.60 7.43 -16.65
C THR A 886 -39.50 8.48 -16.54
N GLY A 887 -38.40 8.32 -17.28
CA GLY A 887 -37.33 9.31 -17.36
C GLY A 887 -37.81 10.66 -17.90
N ILE A 888 -38.58 10.64 -19.00
CA ILE A 888 -39.10 11.87 -19.63
C ILE A 888 -39.92 12.71 -18.63
N LYS A 889 -40.72 12.08 -17.78
CA LYS A 889 -41.51 12.77 -16.74
C LYS A 889 -40.65 13.42 -15.65
N MET A 890 -39.42 12.96 -15.46
CA MET A 890 -38.49 13.45 -14.44
C MET A 890 -37.55 14.55 -14.96
N ILE A 891 -37.54 14.85 -16.27
CA ILE A 891 -36.73 15.91 -16.88
C ILE A 891 -36.83 17.25 -16.13
N PRO A 892 -38.03 17.75 -15.73
CA PRO A 892 -38.13 19.04 -15.03
C PRO A 892 -37.40 19.07 -13.69
N ASP A 893 -37.29 17.94 -13.00
CA ASP A 893 -36.59 17.86 -11.72
C ASP A 893 -35.09 17.66 -11.93
N ALA A 894 -34.69 16.82 -12.90
CA ALA A 894 -33.30 16.66 -13.31
C ALA A 894 -32.67 17.99 -13.77
N LEU A 895 -33.39 18.80 -14.55
CA LEU A 895 -32.89 20.11 -15.00
C LEU A 895 -32.65 21.09 -13.83
N LYS A 896 -33.41 20.99 -12.74
CA LYS A 896 -33.24 21.87 -11.57
C LYS A 896 -32.00 21.53 -10.75
N SER A 897 -31.53 20.28 -10.78
CA SER A 897 -30.32 19.89 -10.03
C SER A 897 -29.03 20.20 -10.78
N LEU A 898 -29.08 20.38 -12.10
CA LEU A 898 -27.87 20.65 -12.88
C LEU A 898 -27.28 22.03 -12.53
N PRO A 899 -25.94 22.15 -12.45
CA PRO A 899 -25.25 23.42 -12.21
C PRO A 899 -25.27 24.29 -13.48
N LEU A 900 -26.43 24.85 -13.80
CA LEU A 900 -26.66 25.60 -15.05
C LEU A 900 -25.81 26.87 -15.16
N ASN A 901 -25.29 27.40 -14.06
CA ASN A 901 -24.41 28.56 -14.05
C ASN A 901 -22.92 28.20 -13.89
N GLU A 902 -22.56 26.92 -14.08
CA GLU A 902 -21.16 26.49 -14.05
C GLU A 902 -20.33 27.30 -15.04
N SER A 903 -19.26 27.89 -14.52
CA SER A 903 -18.34 28.76 -15.27
C SER A 903 -16.89 28.58 -14.85
N LYS A 904 -16.62 27.80 -13.79
CA LYS A 904 -15.27 27.53 -13.31
C LYS A 904 -14.69 26.35 -14.07
N ASN A 905 -15.35 25.19 -13.97
CA ASN A 905 -14.94 23.99 -14.67
C ASN A 905 -15.67 23.89 -16.03
N LEU A 906 -14.92 24.13 -17.11
CA LEU A 906 -15.47 24.14 -18.47
C LEU A 906 -15.86 22.74 -18.97
N GLN A 907 -15.21 21.68 -18.49
CA GLN A 907 -15.59 20.30 -18.78
C GLN A 907 -16.96 19.96 -18.16
N VAL A 908 -17.15 20.28 -16.88
CA VAL A 908 -18.46 20.12 -16.20
C VAL A 908 -19.52 20.94 -16.93
N ARG A 909 -19.21 22.19 -17.30
CA ARG A 909 -20.13 23.05 -18.06
C ARG A 909 -20.60 22.40 -19.36
N ASP A 910 -19.69 21.78 -20.10
CA ASP A 910 -19.97 21.10 -21.36
C ASP A 910 -20.73 19.80 -21.13
N ASN A 911 -20.41 19.05 -20.08
CA ASN A 911 -21.19 17.88 -19.67
C ASN A 911 -22.60 18.22 -19.21
N VAL A 912 -22.85 19.39 -18.58
CA VAL A 912 -24.23 19.87 -18.33
C VAL A 912 -24.97 20.04 -19.65
N THR A 913 -24.32 20.62 -20.66
CA THR A 913 -24.91 20.79 -22.00
C THR A 913 -25.20 19.44 -22.64
N GLY A 914 -24.28 18.48 -22.50
CA GLY A 914 -24.44 17.09 -22.90
C GLY A 914 -25.59 16.37 -22.22
N ALA A 915 -25.76 16.57 -20.91
CA ALA A 915 -26.86 16.00 -20.14
C ALA A 915 -28.21 16.55 -20.61
N ILE A 916 -28.31 17.87 -20.83
CA ILE A 916 -29.51 18.51 -21.40
C ILE A 916 -29.77 17.95 -22.81
N ALA A 917 -28.74 17.76 -23.63
CA ALA A 917 -28.89 17.18 -24.96
C ALA A 917 -29.50 15.77 -24.88
N ARG A 918 -28.98 14.90 -24.02
CA ARG A 918 -29.52 13.55 -23.78
C ARG A 918 -31.00 13.58 -23.35
N MET A 919 -31.36 14.47 -22.43
CA MET A 919 -32.76 14.67 -21.99
C MET A 919 -33.67 15.12 -23.13
N LEU A 920 -33.23 16.10 -23.93
CA LEU A 920 -34.00 16.64 -25.06
C LEU A 920 -34.15 15.63 -26.20
N TYR A 921 -33.12 14.82 -26.41
CA TYR A 921 -33.18 13.74 -27.39
C TYR A 921 -34.23 12.70 -27.02
N ALA A 922 -34.32 12.33 -25.74
CA ALA A 922 -35.31 11.38 -25.24
C ALA A 922 -36.72 11.97 -25.13
N GLY A 923 -36.84 13.25 -24.77
CA GLY A 923 -38.13 13.92 -24.56
C GLY A 923 -39.03 13.97 -25.80
N HIS A 924 -40.32 14.26 -25.59
CA HIS A 924 -41.26 14.52 -26.68
C HIS A 924 -41.03 15.90 -27.32
N ALA A 925 -41.73 16.20 -28.42
CA ALA A 925 -41.59 17.48 -29.12
C ALA A 925 -41.94 18.68 -28.21
N GLU A 926 -42.90 18.52 -27.29
CA GLU A 926 -43.24 19.56 -26.31
C GLU A 926 -42.09 19.84 -25.35
N THR A 927 -41.37 18.79 -24.91
CA THR A 927 -40.19 18.94 -24.04
C THR A 927 -39.08 19.67 -24.77
N ARG A 928 -38.80 19.31 -26.04
CA ARG A 928 -37.82 20.03 -26.86
C ARG A 928 -38.19 21.49 -27.05
N ALA A 929 -39.44 21.79 -27.36
CA ALA A 929 -39.92 23.16 -27.51
C ALA A 929 -39.79 23.97 -26.20
N ALA A 930 -39.96 23.33 -25.04
CA ALA A 930 -39.87 23.99 -23.74
C ALA A 930 -38.44 24.35 -23.33
N TYR A 931 -37.44 23.53 -23.68
CA TYR A 931 -36.07 23.67 -23.17
C TYR A 931 -35.00 23.93 -24.25
N SER A 932 -35.36 23.99 -25.55
CA SER A 932 -34.38 24.20 -26.63
C SER A 932 -33.59 25.51 -26.48
N SER A 933 -34.21 26.61 -26.07
CA SER A 933 -33.50 27.88 -25.93
C SER A 933 -32.50 27.86 -24.77
N GLN A 934 -32.82 27.16 -23.67
CA GLN A 934 -31.87 26.97 -22.57
C GLN A 934 -30.67 26.12 -23.00
N PHE A 935 -30.91 25.07 -23.79
CA PHE A 935 -29.86 24.25 -24.38
C PHE A 935 -28.96 25.06 -25.33
N LEU A 936 -29.56 25.81 -26.27
CA LEU A 936 -28.82 26.58 -27.26
C LEU A 936 -27.99 27.71 -26.65
N ALA A 937 -28.46 28.32 -25.56
CA ALA A 937 -27.71 29.37 -24.85
C ALA A 937 -26.37 28.89 -24.28
N ARG A 938 -26.16 27.57 -24.14
CA ARG A 938 -24.91 26.99 -23.61
C ARG A 938 -23.90 26.61 -24.68
N LEU A 939 -24.27 26.70 -25.96
CA LEU A 939 -23.37 26.38 -27.08
C LEU A 939 -22.60 27.63 -27.55
N PRO A 940 -21.35 27.47 -28.00
CA PRO A 940 -20.67 26.19 -28.34
C PRO A 940 -19.96 25.51 -27.15
N LEU A 941 -19.69 24.20 -27.30
CA LEU A 941 -18.80 23.45 -26.40
C LEU A 941 -17.34 23.90 -26.60
N THR A 942 -16.55 23.93 -25.53
CA THR A 942 -15.17 24.45 -25.54
C THR A 942 -14.12 23.48 -25.04
N GLU A 943 -14.46 22.57 -24.11
CA GLU A 943 -13.52 21.58 -23.55
C GLU A 943 -13.95 20.15 -23.89
N ASP A 944 -15.13 19.71 -23.43
CA ASP A 944 -15.61 18.35 -23.69
C ASP A 944 -16.23 18.24 -25.08
N HIS A 945 -15.35 18.09 -26.07
CA HIS A 945 -15.76 18.00 -27.46
C HIS A 945 -16.48 16.70 -27.80
N THR A 946 -16.42 15.67 -26.94
CA THR A 946 -17.11 14.40 -27.19
C THR A 946 -18.63 14.57 -27.15
N GLU A 947 -19.11 15.52 -26.35
CA GLU A 947 -20.51 15.89 -26.18
C GLU A 947 -21.16 16.49 -27.44
N TRP A 948 -20.36 16.85 -28.46
CA TRP A 948 -20.89 17.19 -29.78
C TRP A 948 -21.71 16.06 -30.39
N ARG A 949 -21.44 14.79 -30.06
CA ARG A 949 -22.20 13.63 -30.57
C ARG A 949 -23.69 13.79 -30.26
N MET A 950 -24.03 13.90 -28.98
CA MET A 950 -25.44 14.03 -28.55
C MET A 950 -26.01 15.41 -28.82
N THR A 951 -25.18 16.46 -28.76
CA THR A 951 -25.57 17.83 -29.11
C THR A 951 -26.07 17.91 -30.56
N LEU A 952 -25.37 17.27 -31.51
CA LEU A 952 -25.77 17.23 -32.92
C LEU A 952 -27.05 16.43 -33.17
N GLU A 953 -27.27 15.33 -32.44
CA GLU A 953 -28.52 14.57 -32.52
C GLU A 953 -29.76 15.45 -32.17
N VAL A 954 -29.63 16.31 -31.15
CA VAL A 954 -30.71 17.24 -30.77
C VAL A 954 -30.86 18.37 -31.79
N ILE A 955 -29.75 18.93 -32.28
CA ILE A 955 -29.77 19.97 -33.32
C ILE A 955 -30.50 19.46 -34.57
N GLU A 956 -30.21 18.24 -35.02
CA GLU A 956 -30.88 17.63 -36.19
C GLU A 956 -32.40 17.43 -35.97
N LYS A 957 -32.82 17.00 -34.77
CA LYS A 957 -34.24 16.93 -34.41
C LYS A 957 -34.91 18.31 -34.45
N LEU A 958 -34.29 19.32 -33.84
CA LEU A 958 -34.81 20.68 -33.81
C LEU A 958 -34.89 21.31 -35.20
N LEU A 959 -33.93 21.03 -36.09
CA LEU A 959 -33.98 21.44 -37.50
C LEU A 959 -35.18 20.79 -38.22
N THR A 960 -35.40 19.50 -38.01
CA THR A 960 -36.53 18.77 -38.58
C THR A 960 -37.87 19.31 -38.07
N GLU A 961 -37.90 19.79 -36.83
CA GLU A 961 -39.06 20.45 -36.20
C GLU A 961 -39.21 21.94 -36.59
N GLY A 962 -38.30 22.49 -37.40
CA GLY A 962 -38.37 23.86 -37.90
C GLY A 962 -38.02 24.94 -36.87
N ASN A 963 -37.20 24.60 -35.86
CA ASN A 963 -36.78 25.54 -34.83
C ASN A 963 -35.99 26.72 -35.43
N GLN A 964 -36.51 27.94 -35.28
CA GLN A 964 -35.95 29.15 -35.90
C GLN A 964 -34.63 29.60 -35.26
N GLU A 965 -34.42 29.31 -33.98
CA GLU A 965 -33.19 29.70 -33.27
C GLU A 965 -32.00 28.88 -33.79
N VAL A 966 -32.20 27.58 -33.99
CA VAL A 966 -31.18 26.70 -34.60
C VAL A 966 -30.90 27.11 -36.04
N LEU A 967 -31.93 27.38 -36.85
CA LEU A 967 -31.76 27.84 -38.23
C LEU A 967 -30.95 29.14 -38.30
N GLY A 968 -31.16 30.08 -37.37
CA GLY A 968 -30.42 31.33 -37.29
C GLY A 968 -28.95 31.17 -36.88
N ARG A 969 -28.60 30.10 -36.15
CA ARG A 969 -27.24 29.82 -35.66
C ARG A 969 -26.53 28.66 -36.37
N LEU A 970 -27.16 28.07 -37.40
CA LEU A 970 -26.68 26.83 -38.01
C LEU A 970 -25.24 26.91 -38.52
N GLN A 971 -24.89 28.01 -39.20
CA GLN A 971 -23.55 28.22 -39.74
C GLN A 971 -22.49 28.36 -38.63
N GLU A 972 -22.82 29.06 -37.55
CA GLU A 972 -21.96 29.23 -36.36
C GLU A 972 -21.70 27.88 -35.69
N LEU A 973 -22.77 27.14 -35.37
CA LEU A 973 -22.70 25.84 -34.70
C LEU A 973 -21.95 24.80 -35.54
N ALA A 974 -22.20 24.76 -36.84
CA ALA A 974 -21.50 23.90 -37.79
C ALA A 974 -20.00 24.22 -37.86
N GLY A 975 -19.62 25.50 -37.76
CA GLY A 975 -18.22 25.92 -37.69
C GLY A 975 -17.54 25.46 -36.39
N HIS A 976 -18.19 25.62 -35.24
CA HIS A 976 -17.64 25.21 -33.95
C HIS A 976 -17.47 23.69 -33.84
N CYS A 977 -18.46 22.89 -34.23
CA CYS A 977 -18.33 21.44 -34.18
C CYS A 977 -17.24 20.95 -35.13
N LEU A 978 -17.09 21.58 -36.31
CA LEU A 978 -16.03 21.24 -37.27
C LEU A 978 -14.64 21.57 -36.73
N ASN A 979 -14.47 22.70 -36.06
CA ASN A 979 -13.20 23.08 -35.41
C ASN A 979 -12.81 22.12 -34.28
N SER A 980 -13.80 21.59 -33.56
CA SER A 980 -13.61 20.66 -32.43
C SER A 980 -12.95 19.34 -32.85
N VAL A 981 -13.01 18.96 -34.14
CA VAL A 981 -12.32 17.78 -34.68
C VAL A 981 -10.80 17.82 -34.46
N ASN A 982 -10.21 19.01 -34.31
CA ASN A 982 -8.77 19.12 -33.98
C ASN A 982 -8.44 18.46 -32.65
N ASN A 983 -9.33 18.57 -31.68
CA ASN A 983 -9.14 18.14 -30.29
C ASN A 983 -9.63 16.70 -30.03
N LEU A 984 -10.23 16.04 -31.02
CA LEU A 984 -10.75 14.67 -30.90
C LEU A 984 -9.75 13.63 -31.42
N ASN A 985 -9.38 12.61 -30.66
CA ASN A 985 -8.46 11.56 -31.09
C ASN A 985 -9.20 10.43 -31.86
N PRO A 986 -8.89 10.17 -33.15
CA PRO A 986 -9.60 9.17 -33.95
C PRO A 986 -9.38 7.72 -33.52
N ASP A 987 -8.40 7.48 -32.65
CA ASP A 987 -8.08 6.16 -32.10
C ASP A 987 -8.79 5.91 -30.76
N ILE A 988 -9.39 6.94 -30.14
CA ILE A 988 -10.31 6.82 -29.00
C ILE A 988 -11.74 6.56 -29.51
N THR A 989 -12.41 5.55 -28.97
CA THR A 989 -13.73 5.10 -29.46
C THR A 989 -14.81 6.18 -29.38
N ALA A 990 -14.90 6.93 -28.26
CA ALA A 990 -15.87 8.00 -28.08
C ALA A 990 -15.66 9.14 -29.09
N ASP A 991 -14.44 9.65 -29.17
CA ASP A 991 -14.01 10.69 -30.11
C ASP A 991 -14.24 10.27 -31.56
N LYS A 992 -13.92 9.02 -31.91
CA LYS A 992 -14.19 8.45 -33.23
C LYS A 992 -15.68 8.51 -33.57
N LYS A 993 -16.56 8.12 -32.64
CA LYS A 993 -18.02 8.23 -32.80
C LYS A 993 -18.45 9.69 -33.01
N THR A 994 -17.85 10.63 -32.28
CA THR A 994 -18.12 12.06 -32.43
C THR A 994 -17.64 12.61 -33.77
N ILE A 995 -16.44 12.25 -34.23
CA ILE A 995 -15.91 12.61 -35.56
C ILE A 995 -16.82 12.06 -36.67
N LEU A 996 -17.29 10.82 -36.54
CA LEU A 996 -18.25 10.23 -37.47
C LEU A 996 -19.55 11.03 -37.51
N LYS A 997 -20.11 11.40 -36.35
CA LYS A 997 -21.35 12.20 -36.28
C LYS A 997 -21.17 13.59 -36.90
N ILE A 998 -20.06 14.26 -36.63
CA ILE A 998 -19.72 15.55 -37.26
C ILE A 998 -19.62 15.37 -38.78
N GLY A 999 -18.95 14.32 -39.25
CA GLY A 999 -18.86 14.01 -40.69
C GLY A 999 -20.21 13.76 -41.35
N GLN A 1000 -21.11 13.04 -40.67
CA GLN A 1000 -22.48 12.82 -41.12
C GLN A 1000 -23.27 14.13 -41.20
N PHE A 1001 -23.19 14.96 -40.15
CA PHE A 1001 -23.85 16.26 -40.10
C PHE A 1001 -23.35 17.19 -41.23
N MET A 1002 -22.04 17.22 -41.47
CA MET A 1002 -21.45 17.97 -42.60
C MET A 1002 -21.94 17.46 -43.97
N SER A 1003 -22.08 16.14 -44.13
CA SER A 1003 -22.62 15.55 -45.35
C SER A 1003 -24.09 15.94 -45.58
N GLN A 1004 -24.91 15.88 -44.54
CA GLN A 1004 -26.30 16.34 -44.59
C GLN A 1004 -26.39 17.83 -44.96
N LEU A 1005 -25.57 18.67 -44.33
CA LEU A 1005 -25.49 20.10 -44.63
C LEU A 1005 -25.06 20.37 -46.07
N SER A 1006 -24.12 19.59 -46.61
CA SER A 1006 -23.69 19.73 -48.01
C SER A 1006 -24.81 19.48 -49.02
N ASN A 1007 -25.77 18.63 -48.67
CA ASN A 1007 -26.95 18.35 -49.50
C ASN A 1007 -28.05 19.41 -49.31
N ALA A 1008 -28.23 19.91 -48.09
CA ALA A 1008 -29.28 20.86 -47.73
C ALA A 1008 -28.94 22.31 -48.11
N ASP A 1009 -27.71 22.76 -47.86
CA ASP A 1009 -27.20 24.09 -48.21
C ASP A 1009 -25.75 24.01 -48.72
N PRO A 1010 -25.56 23.77 -50.04
CA PRO A 1010 -24.25 23.65 -50.65
C PRO A 1010 -23.37 24.90 -50.52
N ASN A 1011 -23.98 26.09 -50.41
CA ASN A 1011 -23.24 27.35 -50.32
C ASN A 1011 -22.64 27.51 -48.92
N MET A 1012 -23.45 27.27 -47.87
CA MET A 1012 -22.97 27.27 -46.48
C MET A 1012 -21.86 26.24 -46.28
N PHE A 1013 -22.03 25.04 -46.82
CA PHE A 1013 -21.00 24.01 -46.77
C PHE A 1013 -19.69 24.43 -47.47
N ALA A 1014 -19.77 25.08 -48.63
CA ALA A 1014 -18.58 25.57 -49.34
C ALA A 1014 -17.84 26.65 -48.53
N GLU A 1015 -18.55 27.52 -47.83
CA GLU A 1015 -17.94 28.52 -46.94
C GLU A 1015 -17.24 27.88 -45.74
N LEU A 1016 -17.91 26.95 -45.04
CA LEU A 1016 -17.34 26.21 -43.92
C LEU A 1016 -16.10 25.40 -44.33
N LYS A 1017 -16.15 24.77 -45.51
CA LYS A 1017 -15.01 24.02 -46.05
C LYS A 1017 -13.82 24.94 -46.33
N LYS A 1018 -14.06 26.16 -46.81
CA LYS A 1018 -13.01 27.16 -47.08
C LYS A 1018 -12.41 27.74 -45.80
N SER A 1019 -13.22 27.91 -44.75
CA SER A 1019 -12.78 28.49 -43.47
C SER A 1019 -12.10 27.49 -42.52
N SER A 1020 -12.13 26.20 -42.85
CA SER A 1020 -11.63 25.13 -41.96
C SER A 1020 -10.32 24.52 -42.47
N PRO A 1021 -9.35 24.19 -41.59
CA PRO A 1021 -8.08 23.60 -42.00
C PRO A 1021 -8.26 22.27 -42.74
N GLU A 1022 -7.42 22.01 -43.76
CA GLU A 1022 -7.47 20.75 -44.53
C GLU A 1022 -7.27 19.50 -43.66
N LYS A 1023 -6.45 19.62 -42.59
CA LYS A 1023 -6.24 18.56 -41.59
C LYS A 1023 -7.53 18.04 -40.95
N VAL A 1024 -8.51 18.92 -40.72
CA VAL A 1024 -9.82 18.55 -40.13
C VAL A 1024 -10.57 17.61 -41.07
N TRP A 1025 -10.64 17.98 -42.35
CA TRP A 1025 -11.31 17.17 -43.37
C TRP A 1025 -10.60 15.84 -43.60
N ASN A 1026 -9.26 15.84 -43.61
CA ASN A 1026 -8.48 14.61 -43.70
C ASN A 1026 -8.78 13.65 -42.54
N LYS A 1027 -8.94 14.18 -41.32
CA LYS A 1027 -9.30 13.40 -40.14
C LYS A 1027 -10.70 12.78 -40.27
N ILE A 1028 -11.70 13.56 -40.69
CA ILE A 1028 -13.05 13.07 -40.97
C ILE A 1028 -13.05 11.97 -42.05
N VAL A 1029 -12.34 12.19 -43.16
CA VAL A 1029 -12.24 11.21 -44.26
C VAL A 1029 -11.54 9.93 -43.81
N LYS A 1030 -10.43 10.04 -43.06
CA LYS A 1030 -9.68 8.89 -42.52
C LYS A 1030 -10.57 8.02 -41.63
N VAL A 1031 -11.39 8.63 -40.78
CA VAL A 1031 -12.31 7.89 -39.91
C VAL A 1031 -13.43 7.24 -40.72
N ASN A 1032 -14.02 7.94 -41.69
CA ASN A 1032 -15.06 7.39 -42.57
C ASN A 1032 -14.58 6.24 -43.46
N THR A 1033 -13.32 6.23 -43.90
CA THR A 1033 -12.76 5.15 -44.72
C THR A 1033 -12.37 3.91 -43.92
N LYS A 1034 -12.13 4.04 -42.60
CA LYS A 1034 -11.91 2.89 -41.70
C LYS A 1034 -13.22 2.29 -41.15
N ALA A 1035 -14.36 2.95 -41.33
CA ALA A 1035 -15.67 2.52 -40.81
C ALA A 1035 -16.50 1.72 -41.84
N ASN A 1036 -16.13 1.79 -43.12
CA ASN A 1036 -16.60 0.92 -44.20
C ASN A 1036 -15.57 -0.19 -44.43
#